data_AF-A0A5D2GHF8-F1
#
_entry.id   AF-A0A5D2GHF8-F1
#
_cell.length_a   1.000
_cell.length_b   1.000
_cell.length_c   1.000
_cell.angle_alpha   90.00
_cell.angle_beta   90.00
_cell.angle_gamma   90.00
#
_symmetry.space_group_name_H-M   'P 1'
#
loop_
_entity.id
_entity.type
_entity.pdbx_description
1 polymer ?
#
loop_
_entity_poly.entity_id
_entity_poly.type
_entity_poly.pdbx_seq_one_letter_code
_entity_poly.pdbx_strand_id
1 'polypeptide(L)'
;MVIAGEPIERLFLWGHSTCTLESTNKAEVLIFGGFGGSGKHARRDDSFLLDPLHGTLREINVAGRPSPRLGHTASLIGDCMYVIGGRADPTNKLSEVWILNTLKNEWRLLDRTGSAFPPRHRHAAAAVGSKIYVFGGLNNETISSSLHVLDTNTLQWEELIAHGERPCARHSHSMVAYGSKLFMFGGYYGEALGDLYSFDTLTCSWKVEKVGGRSPYARFSHSMFVYKYFIGIIGGCPVTQHCQELTLLDMRSLVWKHVTLSSMDKELFVRSTANVVRDDLIMVGGGAACYAFGTKFSEPMKINLFPLLSLDDHDSSRKLGENEVNKEEEGMMENGNVLLQAPHVGTGSPQHPEMQSLNVENQTGQIDASSWVVKLEKKNAKLGKDILKKFGWLDLERKVYAQEDGLFISFPVTEKFCAIFSEDRFEVLSDHHPSKPFRAEGSLLNDMSSSVALDILKEYGATKLPDELVQKRKACKSPLKIMTEAVASLIRQKGLSDKLLEQLPNRWERIGDIVVLPISSFGDPIWNSIGEELWPIIAKSLNTCRLARQGRVTANGTRDSTLEILVGDNGWVDHRENGILYSFDATKCMFSWGNLSEKIRMASSDCTDAVIVDLFAGIGYFVLPFLVRAKAKLVYACEWNPYAIEALKRNLEANSVSDRCIVLEGDNRITAPKGVADRVCLGLLPSSEGSWLTAVRALRSNGGILHVHGNVKDTEVELWANHVSKSISEIARSEDHRWEVTIDHVEKVKWYAPHIRHLVADVKCRQI
;
A
#
# COMPACT_ATOMS: atom_id res chain seq x y z
N MET A 1 10.28 1.91 23.46
CA MET A 1 10.83 1.06 24.53
C MET A 1 12.30 1.44 24.67
N VAL A 2 12.78 1.74 25.88
CA VAL A 2 14.22 2.01 26.09
C VAL A 2 14.91 0.68 26.34
N ILE A 3 16.00 0.40 25.63
CA ILE A 3 16.77 -0.84 25.75
C ILE A 3 18.15 -0.52 26.32
N ALA A 4 18.55 -1.23 27.37
CA ALA A 4 19.87 -1.20 27.98
C ALA A 4 20.62 -2.54 27.80
N GLY A 5 21.94 -2.55 27.94
CA GLY A 5 22.78 -3.73 27.74
C GLY A 5 23.50 -3.68 26.39
N GLU A 6 23.25 -4.66 25.52
CA GLU A 6 23.78 -4.65 24.16
C GLU A 6 23.24 -3.48 23.32
N PRO A 7 24.00 -2.98 22.32
CA PRO A 7 23.55 -1.90 21.45
C PRO A 7 22.27 -2.25 20.70
N ILE A 8 21.30 -1.33 20.67
CA ILE A 8 19.99 -1.55 20.01
C ILE A 8 20.11 -1.83 18.51
N GLU A 9 21.17 -1.35 17.88
CA GLU A 9 21.48 -1.59 16.47
C GLU A 9 21.69 -3.08 16.16
N ARG A 10 22.00 -3.91 17.18
CA ARG A 10 22.01 -5.37 17.05
C ARG A 10 20.63 -5.93 16.68
N LEU A 11 19.54 -5.22 17.00
CA LEU A 11 18.17 -5.58 16.67
C LEU A 11 17.67 -4.99 15.34
N PHE A 12 18.50 -4.22 14.65
CA PHE A 12 18.20 -3.70 13.31
C PHE A 12 18.43 -4.82 12.29
N LEU A 13 17.49 -5.77 12.28
CA LEU A 13 17.55 -7.03 11.57
C LEU A 13 16.27 -7.24 10.77
N TRP A 14 16.37 -7.84 9.59
CA TRP A 14 15.21 -8.48 8.96
C TRP A 14 15.43 -9.96 8.69
N GLY A 15 14.32 -10.71 8.62
CA GLY A 15 14.37 -12.16 8.38
C GLY A 15 15.12 -12.94 9.47
N HIS A 16 15.21 -12.38 10.67
CA HIS A 16 15.52 -13.10 11.90
C HIS A 16 14.26 -13.84 12.35
N SER A 17 14.40 -14.76 13.31
CA SER A 17 13.25 -15.38 13.98
C SER A 17 13.31 -15.13 15.48
N THR A 18 12.16 -15.19 16.12
CA THR A 18 12.01 -14.98 17.55
C THR A 18 11.06 -15.99 18.18
N CYS A 19 11.23 -16.24 19.47
CA CYS A 19 10.26 -16.98 20.27
C CYS A 19 10.09 -16.33 21.65
N THR A 20 8.87 -16.34 22.18
CA THR A 20 8.60 -16.00 23.59
C THR A 20 9.11 -17.13 24.49
N LEU A 21 10.00 -16.82 25.42
CA LEU A 21 10.45 -17.71 26.48
C LEU A 21 9.80 -17.29 27.79
N GLU A 22 8.81 -18.07 28.25
CA GLU A 22 8.10 -17.83 29.50
C GLU A 22 8.47 -18.86 30.57
N SER A 23 8.79 -18.36 31.75
CA SER A 23 8.97 -19.10 33.01
C SER A 23 8.15 -18.42 34.11
N THR A 24 7.98 -19.08 35.25
CA THR A 24 7.15 -18.59 36.36
C THR A 24 7.43 -17.14 36.78
N ASN A 25 8.67 -16.66 36.65
CA ASN A 25 9.07 -15.31 37.05
C ASN A 25 9.69 -14.45 35.95
N LYS A 26 9.90 -14.96 34.73
CA LYS A 26 10.54 -14.23 33.63
C LYS A 26 9.88 -14.53 32.30
N ALA A 27 9.70 -13.49 31.49
CA ALA A 27 9.19 -13.59 30.14
C ALA A 27 10.09 -12.76 29.22
N GLU A 28 10.91 -13.44 28.41
CA GLU A 28 11.91 -12.85 27.52
C GLU A 28 11.59 -13.21 26.05
N VAL A 29 12.09 -12.42 25.10
CA VAL A 29 12.04 -12.75 23.67
C VAL A 29 13.42 -13.22 23.23
N LEU A 30 13.50 -14.49 22.84
CA LEU A 30 14.69 -15.10 22.26
C LEU A 30 14.76 -14.76 20.78
N ILE A 31 15.90 -14.26 20.30
CA ILE A 31 16.10 -13.74 18.94
C ILE A 31 17.29 -14.45 18.32
N PHE A 32 17.15 -14.92 17.07
CA PHE A 32 18.23 -15.58 16.35
C PHE A 32 18.37 -15.10 14.88
N GLY A 33 19.62 -14.83 14.51
CA GLY A 33 20.05 -14.62 13.13
C GLY A 33 19.45 -13.40 12.43
N GLY A 34 19.24 -13.50 11.12
CA GLY A 34 18.74 -12.40 10.27
C GLY A 34 19.83 -11.69 9.49
N PHE A 35 19.50 -10.54 8.89
CA PHE A 35 20.44 -9.70 8.16
C PHE A 35 20.35 -8.25 8.64
N GLY A 36 21.51 -7.64 8.90
CA GLY A 36 21.63 -6.30 9.46
C GLY A 36 22.62 -6.28 10.63
N GLY A 37 22.26 -5.62 11.72
CA GLY A 37 23.10 -5.47 12.91
C GLY A 37 24.15 -4.37 12.79
N SER A 38 24.94 -4.18 13.85
CA SER A 38 26.01 -3.19 13.91
C SER A 38 27.11 -3.43 12.85
N GLY A 39 27.59 -2.34 12.23
CA GLY A 39 28.66 -2.37 11.21
C GLY A 39 28.14 -2.66 9.80
N LYS A 40 28.96 -3.31 8.96
CA LYS A 40 28.53 -3.69 7.61
C LYS A 40 27.41 -4.73 7.69
N HIS A 41 26.29 -4.47 7.02
CA HIS A 41 25.16 -5.39 7.01
C HIS A 41 25.57 -6.75 6.47
N ALA A 42 25.41 -7.76 7.31
CA ALA A 42 25.70 -9.15 7.00
C ALA A 42 24.60 -10.03 7.59
N ARG A 43 24.60 -11.30 7.20
CA ARG A 43 23.82 -12.30 7.91
C ARG A 43 24.43 -12.55 9.28
N ARG A 44 23.58 -12.84 10.26
CA ARG A 44 23.98 -13.07 11.65
C ARG A 44 23.63 -14.49 12.09
N ASP A 45 24.36 -14.95 13.08
CA ASP A 45 24.19 -16.17 13.87
C ASP A 45 24.17 -15.86 15.39
N ASP A 46 24.08 -14.57 15.74
CA ASP A 46 23.97 -14.12 17.11
C ASP A 46 22.63 -14.59 17.72
N SER A 47 22.66 -14.90 19.02
CA SER A 47 21.49 -15.26 19.83
C SER A 47 21.33 -14.24 20.95
N PHE A 48 20.18 -13.57 21.01
CA PHE A 48 19.90 -12.54 22.01
C PHE A 48 18.67 -12.88 22.85
N LEU A 49 18.67 -12.43 24.10
CA LEU A 49 17.47 -12.34 24.93
C LEU A 49 17.14 -10.87 25.15
N LEU A 50 15.91 -10.52 24.79
CA LEU A 50 15.30 -9.23 25.09
C LEU A 50 14.30 -9.42 26.22
N ASP A 51 14.51 -8.77 27.36
CA ASP A 51 13.50 -8.62 28.40
C ASP A 51 12.67 -7.35 28.11
N PRO A 52 11.41 -7.48 27.67
CA PRO A 52 10.56 -6.34 27.33
C PRO A 52 9.92 -5.66 28.56
N LEU A 53 10.02 -6.26 29.75
CA LEU A 53 9.53 -5.67 31.00
C LEU A 53 10.55 -4.68 31.55
N HIS A 54 11.81 -5.09 31.62
CA HIS A 54 12.91 -4.26 32.12
C HIS A 54 13.64 -3.50 31.02
N GLY A 55 13.39 -3.82 29.74
CA GLY A 55 14.08 -3.20 28.61
C GLY A 55 15.55 -3.57 28.58
N THR A 56 15.91 -4.84 28.78
CA THR A 56 17.32 -5.27 28.74
C THR A 56 17.58 -6.21 27.58
N LEU A 57 18.68 -5.99 26.87
CA LEU A 57 19.14 -6.85 25.77
C LEU A 57 20.50 -7.45 26.14
N ARG A 58 20.61 -8.78 26.02
CA ARG A 58 21.85 -9.50 26.27
C ARG A 58 22.11 -10.55 25.21
N GLU A 59 23.36 -10.69 24.79
CA GLU A 59 23.81 -11.83 24.00
C GLU A 59 23.85 -13.08 24.90
N ILE A 60 23.38 -14.21 24.39
CA ILE A 60 23.52 -15.50 25.06
C ILE A 60 24.79 -16.14 24.56
N ASN A 61 25.71 -16.47 25.47
CA ASN A 61 26.88 -17.24 25.11
C ASN A 61 26.47 -18.70 24.89
N VAL A 62 26.46 -19.11 23.62
CA VAL A 62 26.03 -20.43 23.18
C VAL A 62 27.16 -21.22 22.53
N ALA A 63 27.23 -22.51 22.85
CA ALA A 63 28.13 -23.46 22.19
C ALA A 63 27.50 -24.03 20.91
N GLY A 64 28.31 -24.36 19.88
CA GLY A 64 27.86 -25.10 18.69
C GLY A 64 27.04 -24.30 17.66
N ARG A 65 27.36 -23.03 17.41
CA ARG A 65 26.52 -22.07 16.68
C ARG A 65 26.15 -22.50 15.24
N PRO A 66 24.89 -22.29 14.79
CA PRO A 66 24.52 -22.45 13.39
C PRO A 66 25.21 -21.42 12.51
N SER A 67 25.39 -21.71 11.22
CA SER A 67 25.90 -20.71 10.27
C SER A 67 25.00 -19.46 10.17
N PRO A 68 25.56 -18.27 9.90
CA PRO A 68 24.79 -17.04 9.74
C PRO A 68 23.71 -17.16 8.67
N ARG A 69 22.46 -16.83 9.00
CA ARG A 69 21.32 -17.12 8.12
C ARG A 69 20.17 -16.13 8.25
N LEU A 70 19.38 -15.99 7.18
CA LEU A 70 18.14 -15.20 7.18
C LEU A 70 16.99 -15.95 6.50
N GLY A 71 15.75 -15.59 6.85
CA GLY A 71 14.53 -16.15 6.27
C GLY A 71 14.31 -17.62 6.63
N HIS A 72 14.90 -18.07 7.73
CA HIS A 72 14.54 -19.30 8.43
C HIS A 72 13.26 -19.06 9.23
N THR A 73 12.71 -20.12 9.81
CA THR A 73 11.66 -20.01 10.85
C THR A 73 12.18 -20.55 12.17
N ALA A 74 11.55 -20.14 13.27
CA ALA A 74 11.81 -20.73 14.57
C ALA A 74 10.51 -21.06 15.31
N SER A 75 10.54 -22.14 16.11
CA SER A 75 9.45 -22.50 17.01
C SER A 75 10.01 -23.02 18.31
N LEU A 76 9.44 -22.57 19.44
CA LEU A 76 9.81 -23.03 20.77
C LEU A 76 8.85 -24.14 21.21
N ILE A 77 9.40 -25.30 21.59
CA ILE A 77 8.65 -26.41 22.19
C ILE A 77 9.39 -26.82 23.46
N GLY A 78 8.74 -26.60 24.61
CA GLY A 78 9.40 -26.70 25.91
C GLY A 78 10.60 -25.75 25.98
N ASP A 79 11.76 -26.27 26.41
CA ASP A 79 13.01 -25.51 26.53
C ASP A 79 13.89 -25.56 25.26
N CYS A 80 13.32 -25.97 24.12
CA CYS A 80 14.04 -26.16 22.87
C CYS A 80 13.51 -25.24 21.78
N MET A 81 14.36 -24.35 21.26
CA MET A 81 14.07 -23.56 20.05
C MET A 81 14.57 -24.31 18.82
N TYR A 82 13.68 -24.58 17.88
CA TYR A 82 13.98 -25.26 16.62
C TYR A 82 14.07 -24.23 15.50
N VAL A 83 15.24 -24.08 14.89
CA VAL A 83 15.49 -23.19 13.74
C VAL A 83 15.56 -24.01 12.46
N ILE A 84 14.66 -23.74 11.52
CA ILE A 84 14.46 -24.57 10.33
C ILE A 84 14.82 -23.78 9.06
N GLY A 85 15.75 -24.34 8.28
CA GLY A 85 16.11 -23.87 6.95
C GLY A 85 16.69 -22.45 6.89
N GLY A 86 16.24 -21.67 5.90
CA GLY A 86 16.74 -20.32 5.62
C GLY A 86 17.80 -20.31 4.52
N ARG A 87 18.60 -19.24 4.45
CA ARG A 87 19.72 -19.15 3.51
C ARG A 87 20.96 -18.50 4.12
N ALA A 88 22.12 -19.10 3.89
CA ALA A 88 23.42 -18.60 4.35
C ALA A 88 24.03 -17.57 3.39
N ASP A 89 23.70 -17.63 2.10
CA ASP A 89 24.14 -16.69 1.09
C ASP A 89 23.06 -16.57 -0.03
N PRO A 90 23.25 -15.80 -1.11
CA PRO A 90 22.26 -15.72 -2.18
C PRO A 90 21.97 -17.04 -2.89
N THR A 91 22.91 -17.98 -2.95
CA THR A 91 22.80 -19.26 -3.67
C THR A 91 22.53 -20.43 -2.72
N ASN A 92 23.09 -20.44 -1.51
CA ASN A 92 22.97 -21.51 -0.53
C ASN A 92 21.68 -21.43 0.31
N LYS A 93 20.68 -22.25 -0.05
CA LYS A 93 19.47 -22.50 0.76
C LYS A 93 19.70 -23.69 1.66
N LEU A 94 19.21 -23.59 2.88
CA LEU A 94 19.43 -24.57 3.94
C LEU A 94 18.15 -25.38 4.16
N SER A 95 18.32 -26.64 4.48
CA SER A 95 17.27 -27.55 4.97
C SER A 95 17.47 -27.99 6.42
N GLU A 96 18.64 -27.66 6.99
CA GLU A 96 19.04 -28.09 8.33
C GLU A 96 18.10 -27.60 9.42
N VAL A 97 17.98 -28.40 10.47
CA VAL A 97 17.28 -28.05 11.71
C VAL A 97 18.31 -27.91 12.82
N TRP A 98 18.37 -26.75 13.43
CA TRP A 98 19.21 -26.46 14.58
C TRP A 98 18.34 -26.35 15.83
N ILE A 99 18.79 -26.95 16.93
CA ILE A 99 18.05 -26.98 18.19
C ILE A 99 18.88 -26.27 19.24
N LEU A 100 18.39 -25.17 19.78
CA LEU A 100 18.96 -24.51 20.95
C LEU A 100 18.23 -24.99 22.19
N ASN A 101 18.97 -25.64 23.09
CA ASN A 101 18.48 -25.91 24.44
C ASN A 101 18.70 -24.65 25.29
N THR A 102 17.62 -24.01 25.73
CA THR A 102 17.67 -22.72 26.44
C THR A 102 18.13 -22.85 27.90
N LEU A 103 18.08 -24.05 28.49
CA LEU A 103 18.61 -24.31 29.83
C LEU A 103 20.12 -24.50 29.82
N LYS A 104 20.65 -25.15 28.77
CA LYS A 104 22.09 -25.42 28.62
C LYS A 104 22.83 -24.35 27.84
N ASN A 105 22.12 -23.52 27.08
CA ASN A 105 22.68 -22.61 26.08
C ASN A 105 23.56 -23.35 25.05
N GLU A 106 23.08 -24.49 24.57
CA GLU A 106 23.80 -25.33 23.61
C GLU A 106 22.98 -25.51 22.34
N TRP A 107 23.59 -25.17 21.21
CA TRP A 107 23.08 -25.54 19.90
C TRP A 107 23.54 -26.95 19.54
N ARG A 108 22.62 -27.72 18.96
CA ARG A 108 22.93 -28.97 18.27
C ARG A 108 22.29 -28.99 16.90
N LEU A 109 23.04 -29.47 15.91
CA LEU A 109 22.47 -29.82 14.62
C LEU A 109 21.65 -31.10 14.80
N LEU A 110 20.43 -31.12 14.30
CA LEU A 110 19.63 -32.33 14.28
C LEU A 110 20.17 -33.27 13.19
N ASP A 111 20.54 -34.49 13.58
CA ASP A 111 20.97 -35.52 12.64
C ASP A 111 19.84 -35.81 11.63
N ARG A 112 20.20 -35.98 10.36
CA ARG A 112 19.23 -36.17 9.28
C ARG A 112 18.45 -37.47 9.48
N THR A 113 17.21 -37.40 9.91
CA THR A 113 16.32 -38.56 10.04
C THR A 113 14.93 -38.29 9.45
N GLY A 114 14.42 -39.23 8.63
CA GLY A 114 13.12 -39.16 7.95
C GLY A 114 13.18 -38.70 6.48
N SER A 115 12.03 -38.33 5.90
CA SER A 115 11.99 -37.71 4.56
C SER A 115 12.62 -36.31 4.63
N ALA A 116 13.72 -36.06 3.92
CA ALA A 116 14.47 -34.83 4.06
C ALA A 116 13.62 -33.59 3.72
N PHE A 117 13.44 -32.68 4.69
CA PHE A 117 12.83 -31.37 4.45
C PHE A 117 13.60 -30.63 3.33
N PRO A 118 12.96 -30.21 2.23
CA PRO A 118 13.67 -29.61 1.11
C PRO A 118 14.26 -28.23 1.44
N PRO A 119 15.49 -27.90 0.99
CA PRO A 119 16.12 -26.61 1.26
C PRO A 119 15.26 -25.45 0.79
N ARG A 120 14.95 -24.51 1.69
CA ARG A 120 14.11 -23.34 1.37
C ARG A 120 14.22 -22.23 2.40
N HIS A 121 13.81 -21.03 2.02
CA HIS A 121 13.69 -19.88 2.91
C HIS A 121 12.36 -19.15 2.72
N ARG A 122 12.00 -18.24 3.62
CA ARG A 122 10.72 -17.49 3.59
C ARG A 122 9.48 -18.40 3.57
N HIS A 123 9.59 -19.59 4.15
CA HIS A 123 8.46 -20.43 4.52
C HIS A 123 7.86 -19.91 5.84
N ALA A 124 6.65 -20.34 6.18
CA ALA A 124 6.08 -20.12 7.52
C ALA A 124 6.08 -21.42 8.31
N ALA A 125 6.19 -21.31 9.63
CA ALA A 125 6.11 -22.44 10.55
C ALA A 125 5.29 -22.10 11.79
N ALA A 126 4.58 -23.08 12.33
CA ALA A 126 3.85 -22.96 13.58
C ALA A 126 3.80 -24.32 14.30
N ALA A 127 3.80 -24.29 15.64
CA ALA A 127 3.79 -25.49 16.47
C ALA A 127 2.38 -25.78 17.03
N VAL A 128 1.97 -27.04 16.98
CA VAL A 128 0.78 -27.57 17.68
C VAL A 128 1.23 -28.78 18.48
N GLY A 129 1.19 -28.67 19.81
CA GLY A 129 1.75 -29.70 20.69
C GLY A 129 3.25 -29.92 20.43
N SER A 130 3.65 -31.17 20.22
CA SER A 130 5.03 -31.56 19.91
C SER A 130 5.37 -31.51 18.40
N LYS A 131 4.48 -31.00 17.55
CA LYS A 131 4.65 -31.02 16.08
C LYS A 131 4.84 -29.60 15.54
N ILE A 132 5.86 -29.42 14.69
CA ILE A 132 6.12 -28.16 13.98
C ILE A 132 5.73 -28.35 12.53
N TYR A 133 4.77 -27.55 12.07
CA TYR A 133 4.27 -27.59 10.70
C TYR A 133 4.92 -26.48 9.89
N VAL A 134 5.38 -26.80 8.68
CA VAL A 134 6.07 -25.87 7.77
C VAL A 134 5.40 -25.86 6.42
N PHE A 135 4.99 -24.69 5.94
CA PHE A 135 4.31 -24.53 4.66
C PHE A 135 5.07 -23.60 3.71
N GLY A 136 5.06 -23.98 2.44
CA GLY A 136 5.52 -23.17 1.32
C GLY A 136 7.00 -22.76 1.39
N GLY A 137 7.32 -21.56 0.93
CA GLY A 137 8.68 -21.02 0.87
C GLY A 137 9.30 -21.07 -0.53
N LEU A 138 10.52 -20.53 -0.62
CA LEU A 138 11.26 -20.35 -1.86
C LEU A 138 12.56 -21.15 -1.86
N ASN A 139 12.83 -21.85 -2.95
CA ASN A 139 14.13 -22.41 -3.28
C ASN A 139 14.55 -21.95 -4.68
N ASN A 140 15.53 -21.06 -4.76
CA ASN A 140 15.91 -20.38 -6.01
C ASN A 140 14.69 -19.68 -6.64
N GLU A 141 14.23 -20.16 -7.79
CA GLU A 141 13.06 -19.63 -8.50
C GLU A 141 11.79 -20.48 -8.27
N THR A 142 11.90 -21.57 -7.51
CA THR A 142 10.78 -22.49 -7.25
C THR A 142 10.08 -22.12 -5.96
N ILE A 143 8.80 -21.78 -6.06
CA ILE A 143 7.92 -21.52 -4.92
C ILE A 143 7.18 -22.83 -4.59
N SER A 144 7.20 -23.22 -3.32
CA SER A 144 6.56 -24.45 -2.85
C SER A 144 5.14 -24.22 -2.34
N SER A 145 4.30 -25.24 -2.45
CA SER A 145 2.99 -25.38 -1.80
C SER A 145 2.93 -26.60 -0.85
N SER A 146 4.07 -27.22 -0.53
CA SER A 146 4.07 -28.41 0.31
C SER A 146 3.95 -28.09 1.80
N LEU A 147 3.30 -28.99 2.53
CA LEU A 147 3.16 -28.97 3.98
C LEU A 147 4.01 -30.10 4.56
N HIS A 148 4.98 -29.75 5.40
CA HIS A 148 5.82 -30.72 6.11
C HIS A 148 5.57 -30.59 7.61
N VAL A 149 5.74 -31.69 8.34
CA VAL A 149 5.66 -31.71 9.79
C VAL A 149 6.91 -32.37 10.38
N LEU A 150 7.50 -31.72 11.39
CA LEU A 150 8.54 -32.28 12.24
C LEU A 150 7.91 -32.67 13.57
N ASP A 151 7.94 -33.96 13.90
CA ASP A 151 7.59 -34.42 15.24
C ASP A 151 8.81 -34.29 16.16
N THR A 152 8.71 -33.47 17.19
CA THR A 152 9.84 -33.19 18.10
C THR A 152 10.12 -34.30 19.11
N ASN A 153 9.20 -35.26 19.28
CA ASN A 153 9.44 -36.44 20.12
C ASN A 153 10.27 -37.48 19.39
N THR A 154 9.98 -37.72 18.10
CA THR A 154 10.67 -38.72 17.27
C THR A 154 11.80 -38.12 16.43
N LEU A 155 11.82 -36.80 16.31
CA LEU A 155 12.73 -36.01 15.46
C LEU A 155 12.66 -36.41 13.98
N GLN A 156 11.50 -36.89 13.54
CA GLN A 156 11.25 -37.31 12.15
C GLN A 156 10.44 -36.27 11.38
N TRP A 157 10.81 -36.09 10.12
CA TRP A 157 10.03 -35.34 9.14
C TRP A 157 9.04 -36.23 8.38
N GLU A 158 7.89 -35.64 8.07
CA GLU A 158 6.86 -36.20 7.19
C GLU A 158 6.32 -35.09 6.27
N GLU A 159 6.18 -35.37 4.97
CA GLU A 159 5.41 -34.52 4.06
C GLU A 159 3.94 -34.94 4.11
N LEU A 160 3.07 -34.02 4.50
CA LEU A 160 1.65 -34.29 4.65
C LEU A 160 0.89 -34.09 3.34
N ILE A 161 0.15 -35.12 2.94
CA ILE A 161 -0.85 -35.02 1.87
C ILE A 161 -2.14 -34.48 2.50
N ALA A 162 -2.27 -33.15 2.53
CA ALA A 162 -3.47 -32.50 3.04
C ALA A 162 -4.62 -32.57 2.03
N HIS A 163 -5.89 -32.55 2.47
CA HIS A 163 -7.07 -32.48 1.59
C HIS A 163 -7.79 -31.12 1.71
N GLY A 164 -8.90 -30.93 1.00
CA GLY A 164 -9.71 -29.71 1.06
C GLY A 164 -9.24 -28.57 0.15
N GLU A 165 -9.54 -27.34 0.53
CA GLU A 165 -9.25 -26.13 -0.24
C GLU A 165 -7.77 -25.74 -0.07
N ARG A 166 -6.88 -26.39 -0.82
CA ARG A 166 -5.42 -26.21 -0.64
C ARG A 166 -4.96 -24.80 -1.06
N PRO A 167 -4.11 -24.14 -0.26
CA PRO A 167 -3.47 -22.91 -0.66
C PRO A 167 -2.52 -23.11 -1.85
N CYS A 168 -2.41 -22.10 -2.72
CA CYS A 168 -1.41 -22.08 -3.78
C CYS A 168 0.03 -22.02 -3.23
N ALA A 169 1.00 -22.30 -4.10
CA ALA A 169 2.41 -22.10 -3.79
C ALA A 169 2.67 -20.64 -3.40
N ARG A 170 3.37 -20.42 -2.29
CA ARG A 170 3.61 -19.06 -1.77
C ARG A 170 4.83 -19.00 -0.88
N HIS A 171 5.44 -17.83 -0.79
CA HIS A 171 6.47 -17.52 0.19
C HIS A 171 6.14 -16.21 0.90
N SER A 172 6.89 -15.88 1.97
CA SER A 172 6.71 -14.64 2.72
C SER A 172 5.28 -14.44 3.28
N HIS A 173 4.56 -15.53 3.52
CA HIS A 173 3.33 -15.54 4.30
C HIS A 173 3.67 -15.77 5.78
N SER A 174 2.67 -15.67 6.65
CA SER A 174 2.81 -15.96 8.07
C SER A 174 1.77 -16.99 8.50
N MET A 175 2.10 -17.76 9.54
CA MET A 175 1.27 -18.83 10.05
C MET A 175 1.37 -18.88 11.58
N VAL A 176 0.25 -19.08 12.26
CA VAL A 176 0.17 -19.21 13.72
C VAL A 176 -0.76 -20.36 14.11
N ALA A 177 -0.57 -20.93 15.29
CA ALA A 177 -1.45 -21.97 15.83
C ALA A 177 -2.50 -21.36 16.77
N TYR A 178 -3.76 -21.77 16.61
CA TYR A 178 -4.86 -21.48 17.54
C TYR A 178 -5.66 -22.76 17.80
N GLY A 179 -5.54 -23.30 19.01
CA GLY A 179 -6.06 -24.63 19.34
C GLY A 179 -5.36 -25.72 18.53
N SER A 180 -6.13 -26.60 17.88
CA SER A 180 -5.62 -27.66 16.99
C SER A 180 -5.44 -27.22 15.53
N LYS A 181 -5.67 -25.94 15.22
CA LYS A 181 -5.63 -25.42 13.85
C LYS A 181 -4.46 -24.49 13.63
N LEU A 182 -3.93 -24.52 12.41
CA LEU A 182 -2.99 -23.54 11.90
C LEU A 182 -3.74 -22.51 11.08
N PHE A 183 -3.51 -21.24 11.32
CA PHE A 183 -4.06 -20.14 10.51
C PHE A 183 -2.94 -19.51 9.70
N MET A 184 -3.15 -19.38 8.40
CA MET A 184 -2.18 -18.80 7.46
C MET A 184 -2.81 -17.66 6.71
N PHE A 185 -2.09 -16.53 6.60
CA PHE A 185 -2.55 -15.37 5.86
C PHE A 185 -1.51 -14.88 4.84
N GLY A 186 -2.02 -14.48 3.67
CA GLY A 186 -1.29 -13.76 2.64
C GLY A 186 -0.09 -14.51 2.05
N GLY A 187 0.94 -13.74 1.70
CA GLY A 187 2.13 -14.23 0.99
C GLY A 187 2.29 -13.65 -0.41
N TYR A 188 3.22 -14.20 -1.18
CA TYR A 188 3.51 -13.75 -2.54
C TYR A 188 3.62 -14.93 -3.50
N TYR A 189 2.95 -14.81 -4.64
CA TYR A 189 3.03 -15.71 -5.80
C TYR A 189 2.76 -14.91 -7.09
N GLY A 190 3.77 -14.18 -7.57
CA GLY A 190 3.61 -13.22 -8.67
C GLY A 190 2.94 -11.91 -8.26
N GLU A 191 1.99 -11.98 -7.32
CA GLU A 191 1.35 -10.85 -6.65
C GLU A 191 1.21 -11.08 -5.14
N ALA A 192 0.87 -10.03 -4.40
CA ALA A 192 0.57 -10.14 -2.97
C ALA A 192 -0.78 -10.85 -2.78
N LEU A 193 -0.86 -11.75 -1.80
CA LEU A 193 -2.05 -12.54 -1.50
C LEU A 193 -2.73 -12.01 -0.23
N GLY A 194 -4.05 -12.11 -0.14
CA GLY A 194 -4.88 -11.60 0.98
C GLY A 194 -5.94 -12.60 1.46
N ASP A 195 -5.69 -13.88 1.20
CA ASP A 195 -6.52 -15.01 1.60
C ASP A 195 -6.14 -15.49 3.01
N LEU A 196 -7.16 -15.93 3.78
CA LEU A 196 -7.02 -16.56 5.08
C LEU A 196 -7.36 -18.04 4.96
N TYR A 197 -6.43 -18.90 5.35
CA TYR A 197 -6.63 -20.35 5.41
C TYR A 197 -6.55 -20.85 6.84
N SER A 198 -7.31 -21.90 7.13
CA SER A 198 -7.05 -22.77 8.27
C SER A 198 -6.67 -24.18 7.82
N PHE A 199 -5.74 -24.80 8.53
CA PHE A 199 -5.44 -26.23 8.44
C PHE A 199 -5.78 -26.89 9.75
N ASP A 200 -6.65 -27.89 9.71
CA ASP A 200 -6.97 -28.71 10.86
C ASP A 200 -5.99 -29.88 10.97
N THR A 201 -5.22 -29.91 12.06
CA THR A 201 -4.17 -30.91 12.28
C THR A 201 -4.73 -32.30 12.61
N LEU A 202 -6.01 -32.40 12.99
CA LEU A 202 -6.66 -33.67 13.33
C LEU A 202 -7.25 -34.33 12.08
N THR A 203 -7.84 -33.54 11.17
CA THR A 203 -8.45 -34.05 9.94
C THR A 203 -7.54 -33.95 8.71
N CYS A 204 -6.38 -33.32 8.84
CA CYS A 204 -5.42 -33.06 7.76
C CYS A 204 -6.06 -32.34 6.56
N SER A 205 -6.93 -31.36 6.82
CA SER A 205 -7.66 -30.64 5.77
C SER A 205 -7.48 -29.12 5.83
N TRP A 206 -7.24 -28.53 4.67
CA TRP A 206 -7.27 -27.08 4.46
C TRP A 206 -8.69 -26.57 4.19
N LYS A 207 -8.95 -25.35 4.65
CA LYS A 207 -10.18 -24.61 4.42
C LYS A 207 -9.87 -23.13 4.18
N VAL A 208 -10.56 -22.51 3.22
CA VAL A 208 -10.57 -21.06 3.08
C VAL A 208 -11.53 -20.48 4.12
N GLU A 209 -11.02 -19.65 5.02
CA GLU A 209 -11.85 -19.05 6.06
C GLU A 209 -12.60 -17.83 5.51
N LYS A 210 -13.93 -17.90 5.58
CA LYS A 210 -14.84 -16.80 5.26
C LYS A 210 -15.27 -16.16 6.57
N VAL A 211 -14.72 -14.98 6.84
CA VAL A 211 -14.88 -14.24 8.10
C VAL A 211 -15.51 -12.89 7.82
N GLY A 212 -16.20 -12.34 8.83
CA GLY A 212 -16.87 -11.05 8.73
C GLY A 212 -15.91 -9.86 8.90
N GLY A 213 -16.42 -8.66 8.62
CA GLY A 213 -15.65 -7.42 8.69
C GLY A 213 -14.70 -7.23 7.49
N ARG A 214 -13.96 -6.12 7.49
CA ARG A 214 -13.02 -5.79 6.42
C ARG A 214 -11.79 -6.70 6.52
N SER A 215 -11.52 -7.52 5.51
CA SER A 215 -10.29 -8.34 5.48
C SER A 215 -9.04 -7.44 5.41
N PRO A 216 -7.91 -7.82 6.03
CA PRO A 216 -6.65 -7.15 5.79
C PRO A 216 -6.29 -7.18 4.29
N TYR A 217 -5.71 -6.09 3.79
CA TYR A 217 -5.23 -6.04 2.41
C TYR A 217 -4.18 -7.11 2.12
N ALA A 218 -4.17 -7.58 0.87
CA ALA A 218 -3.21 -8.52 0.35
C ALA A 218 -1.76 -8.05 0.60
N ARG A 219 -0.96 -8.91 1.23
CA ARG A 219 0.38 -8.55 1.71
C ARG A 219 1.29 -9.75 1.92
N PHE A 220 2.58 -9.48 1.96
CA PHE A 220 3.63 -10.46 2.26
C PHE A 220 4.70 -9.85 3.17
N SER A 221 5.49 -10.69 3.82
CA SER A 221 6.50 -10.29 4.82
C SER A 221 5.92 -9.51 6.01
N HIS A 222 4.66 -9.77 6.37
CA HIS A 222 4.00 -9.25 7.57
C HIS A 222 4.23 -10.22 8.74
N SER A 223 3.87 -9.82 9.95
CA SER A 223 3.92 -10.66 11.14
C SER A 223 2.51 -11.05 11.57
N MET A 224 2.35 -12.30 12.03
CA MET A 224 1.13 -12.78 12.68
C MET A 224 1.42 -13.15 14.13
N PHE A 225 0.44 -13.00 15.00
CA PHE A 225 0.52 -13.38 16.40
C PHE A 225 -0.84 -13.82 16.94
N VAL A 226 -0.84 -14.51 18.09
CA VAL A 226 -2.05 -14.88 18.82
C VAL A 226 -2.04 -14.16 20.16
N TYR A 227 -3.15 -13.53 20.51
CA TYR A 227 -3.36 -12.91 21.81
C TYR A 227 -4.75 -13.26 22.33
N LYS A 228 -4.82 -14.09 23.37
CA LYS A 228 -6.07 -14.62 23.93
C LYS A 228 -6.92 -15.25 22.82
N TYR A 229 -8.05 -14.64 22.47
CA TYR A 229 -8.95 -15.09 21.40
C TYR A 229 -8.82 -14.28 20.10
N PHE A 230 -7.72 -13.54 19.93
CA PHE A 230 -7.44 -12.79 18.70
C PHE A 230 -6.27 -13.38 17.90
N ILE A 231 -6.42 -13.41 16.59
CA ILE A 231 -5.30 -13.56 15.64
C ILE A 231 -4.97 -12.20 15.06
N GLY A 232 -3.76 -11.71 15.34
CA GLY A 232 -3.29 -10.40 14.89
C GLY A 232 -2.43 -10.47 13.63
N ILE A 233 -2.54 -9.44 12.78
CA ILE A 233 -1.69 -9.20 11.60
C ILE A 233 -1.16 -7.76 11.65
N ILE A 234 0.14 -7.59 11.42
CA ILE A 234 0.77 -6.26 11.40
C ILE A 234 1.94 -6.20 10.41
N GLY A 235 2.11 -5.04 9.76
CA GLY A 235 3.21 -4.75 8.84
C GLY A 235 3.10 -5.46 7.48
N GLY A 236 4.24 -5.59 6.81
CA GLY A 236 4.39 -6.23 5.51
C GLY A 236 4.38 -5.29 4.30
N CYS A 237 4.48 -5.89 3.11
CA CYS A 237 4.45 -5.22 1.82
C CYS A 237 3.19 -5.61 1.04
N PRO A 238 2.61 -4.71 0.21
CA PRO A 238 3.09 -3.36 -0.10
C PRO A 238 3.06 -2.41 1.10
N VAL A 239 4.05 -1.51 1.21
CA VAL A 239 4.09 -0.51 2.29
C VAL A 239 3.17 0.65 1.89
N THR A 240 1.88 0.49 2.17
CA THR A 240 0.86 1.53 2.06
C THR A 240 0.36 1.89 3.47
N GLN A 241 -0.32 3.03 3.63
CA GLN A 241 -0.86 3.45 4.94
C GLN A 241 -1.77 2.38 5.56
N HIS A 242 -2.50 1.60 4.74
CA HIS A 242 -3.34 0.50 5.21
C HIS A 242 -2.57 -0.70 5.79
N CYS A 243 -1.28 -0.83 5.49
CA CYS A 243 -0.42 -1.87 6.06
C CYS A 243 0.21 -1.46 7.39
N GLN A 244 -0.01 -0.22 7.83
CA GLN A 244 0.41 0.32 9.14
C GLN A 244 -0.68 0.17 10.23
N GLU A 245 -1.81 -0.45 9.91
CA GLU A 245 -2.88 -0.78 10.85
C GLU A 245 -2.63 -2.16 11.49
N LEU A 246 -2.99 -2.31 12.78
CA LEU A 246 -3.07 -3.60 13.45
C LEU A 246 -4.44 -4.23 13.17
N THR A 247 -4.46 -5.38 12.52
CA THR A 247 -5.70 -6.13 12.22
C THR A 247 -5.85 -7.30 13.17
N LEU A 248 -7.04 -7.49 13.75
CA LEU A 248 -7.31 -8.52 14.76
C LEU A 248 -8.55 -9.31 14.34
N LEU A 249 -8.41 -10.61 14.11
CA LEU A 249 -9.54 -11.51 13.91
C LEU A 249 -9.98 -12.01 15.28
N ASP A 250 -11.20 -11.66 15.69
CA ASP A 250 -11.82 -12.23 16.88
C ASP A 250 -12.25 -13.67 16.58
N MET A 251 -11.64 -14.64 17.25
CA MET A 251 -11.90 -16.06 17.02
C MET A 251 -13.24 -16.53 17.56
N ARG A 252 -13.94 -15.73 18.37
CA ARG A 252 -15.26 -16.05 18.90
C ARG A 252 -16.36 -15.65 17.92
N SER A 253 -16.24 -14.48 17.31
CA SER A 253 -17.22 -13.95 16.35
C SER A 253 -16.83 -14.16 14.89
N LEU A 254 -15.56 -14.51 14.63
CA LEU A 254 -14.97 -14.60 13.30
C LEU A 254 -15.12 -13.29 12.52
N VAL A 255 -14.82 -12.16 13.17
CA VAL A 255 -14.88 -10.82 12.58
C VAL A 255 -13.55 -10.10 12.73
N TRP A 256 -13.08 -9.47 11.64
CA TRP A 256 -11.91 -8.59 11.66
C TRP A 256 -12.21 -7.23 12.30
N LYS A 257 -11.38 -6.84 13.26
CA LYS A 257 -11.29 -5.52 13.88
C LYS A 257 -10.00 -4.83 13.42
N HIS A 258 -10.03 -3.51 13.22
CA HIS A 258 -8.88 -2.71 12.78
C HIS A 258 -8.55 -1.67 13.84
N VAL A 259 -7.29 -1.59 14.22
CA VAL A 259 -6.79 -0.66 15.24
C VAL A 259 -5.71 0.19 14.60
N THR A 260 -5.93 1.51 14.59
CA THR A 260 -4.90 2.46 14.19
C THR A 260 -3.96 2.71 15.36
N LEU A 261 -2.67 2.51 15.12
CA LEU A 261 -1.61 2.71 16.10
C LEU A 261 -0.97 4.08 15.84
N SER A 262 -1.08 4.99 16.81
CA SER A 262 -0.63 6.40 16.69
C SER A 262 0.89 6.58 16.54
N SER A 263 1.67 5.51 16.67
CA SER A 263 3.14 5.54 16.71
C SER A 263 3.85 4.79 15.57
N MET A 264 3.14 4.41 14.49
CA MET A 264 3.71 3.61 13.37
C MET A 264 4.24 4.43 12.18
N ASP A 265 4.05 5.75 12.14
CA ASP A 265 4.30 6.58 10.95
C ASP A 265 5.76 6.55 10.45
N LYS A 266 6.71 6.14 11.30
CA LYS A 266 8.14 6.05 10.96
C LYS A 266 8.61 4.64 10.64
N GLU A 267 7.83 3.62 10.96
CA GLU A 267 8.26 2.22 10.93
C GLU A 267 7.72 1.45 9.73
N LEU A 268 8.50 0.51 9.21
CA LEU A 268 8.12 -0.31 8.05
C LEU A 268 7.55 -1.66 8.47
N PHE A 269 8.12 -2.27 9.52
CA PHE A 269 7.80 -3.62 10.01
C PHE A 269 7.71 -4.72 8.93
N VAL A 270 8.38 -4.52 7.80
CA VAL A 270 8.51 -5.50 6.72
C VAL A 270 9.56 -6.53 7.12
N ARG A 271 9.20 -7.82 7.16
CA ARG A 271 10.06 -8.93 7.64
C ARG A 271 10.53 -8.72 9.10
N SER A 272 9.67 -8.10 9.89
CA SER A 272 9.79 -8.04 11.35
C SER A 272 9.37 -9.39 11.95
N THR A 273 9.49 -9.50 13.27
CA THR A 273 8.86 -10.56 14.06
C THR A 273 7.95 -9.94 15.11
N ALA A 274 6.93 -10.69 15.55
CA ALA A 274 5.94 -10.24 16.52
C ALA A 274 5.73 -11.34 17.56
N ASN A 275 5.93 -11.00 18.84
CA ASN A 275 5.79 -11.95 19.95
C ASN A 275 4.92 -11.32 21.02
N VAL A 276 3.95 -12.06 21.53
CA VAL A 276 3.16 -11.61 22.67
C VAL A 276 3.88 -12.06 23.94
N VAL A 277 4.10 -11.11 24.84
CA VAL A 277 4.66 -11.34 26.17
C VAL A 277 3.66 -10.76 27.16
N ARG A 278 2.94 -11.63 27.88
CA ARG A 278 1.77 -11.25 28.68
C ARG A 278 0.73 -10.50 27.82
N ASP A 279 0.48 -9.22 28.09
CA ASP A 279 -0.45 -8.38 27.31
C ASP A 279 0.27 -7.41 26.36
N ASP A 280 1.59 -7.53 26.19
CA ASP A 280 2.39 -6.67 25.33
C ASP A 280 2.81 -7.40 24.04
N LEU A 281 2.55 -6.78 22.88
CA LEU A 281 3.11 -7.19 21.60
C LEU A 281 4.50 -6.58 21.42
N ILE A 282 5.50 -7.43 21.30
CA ILE A 282 6.89 -7.06 21.09
C ILE A 282 7.25 -7.30 19.63
N MET A 283 7.42 -6.21 18.90
CA MET A 283 7.88 -6.17 17.52
C MET A 283 9.39 -6.00 17.49
N VAL A 284 10.11 -6.90 16.81
CA VAL A 284 11.57 -6.80 16.65
C VAL A 284 11.92 -6.65 15.17
N GLY A 285 12.75 -5.64 14.89
CA GLY A 285 13.33 -5.38 13.58
C GLY A 285 12.33 -5.21 12.44
N GLY A 286 12.74 -5.65 11.25
CA GLY A 286 12.10 -5.38 9.98
C GLY A 286 12.77 -4.23 9.23
N GLY A 287 12.32 -3.97 8.00
CA GLY A 287 12.84 -2.89 7.17
C GLY A 287 12.76 -3.14 5.66
N ALA A 288 13.29 -2.19 4.89
CA ALA A 288 13.46 -2.33 3.45
C ALA A 288 14.82 -1.78 2.96
N ALA A 289 15.37 -2.40 1.91
CA ALA A 289 16.49 -1.86 1.15
C ALA A 289 15.96 -1.09 -0.06
N CYS A 290 16.40 0.16 -0.22
CA CYS A 290 16.21 0.93 -1.43
C CYS A 290 17.58 1.26 -2.04
N TYR A 291 17.72 1.09 -3.36
CA TYR A 291 18.96 1.38 -4.08
C TYR A 291 19.41 2.85 -3.95
N ALA A 292 18.45 3.78 -3.82
CA ALA A 292 18.73 5.22 -3.75
C ALA A 292 19.01 5.75 -2.32
N PHE A 293 18.45 5.11 -1.31
CA PHE A 293 18.46 5.63 0.08
C PHE A 293 19.11 4.68 1.10
N GLY A 294 19.65 3.55 0.64
CA GLY A 294 20.26 2.54 1.50
C GLY A 294 19.22 1.63 2.17
N THR A 295 19.64 1.00 3.27
CA THR A 295 18.79 0.09 4.04
C THR A 295 18.21 0.82 5.23
N LYS A 296 16.89 0.81 5.37
CA LYS A 296 16.18 1.30 6.55
C LYS A 296 15.70 0.12 7.37
N PHE A 297 16.05 0.10 8.66
CA PHE A 297 15.52 -0.86 9.63
C PHE A 297 14.45 -0.24 10.49
N SER A 298 13.67 -1.11 11.12
CA SER A 298 12.69 -0.73 12.13
C SER A 298 13.23 -0.90 13.54
N GLU A 299 12.98 0.10 14.39
CA GLU A 299 13.31 0.00 15.81
C GLU A 299 12.38 -0.99 16.52
N PRO A 300 12.87 -1.71 17.55
CA PRO A 300 12.03 -2.54 18.39
C PRO A 300 10.88 -1.74 19.01
N MET A 301 9.68 -2.29 18.93
CA MET A 301 8.47 -1.63 19.40
C MET A 301 7.70 -2.53 20.36
N LYS A 302 7.09 -1.89 21.35
CA LYS A 302 6.23 -2.51 22.36
C LYS A 302 4.85 -1.89 22.25
N ILE A 303 3.82 -2.71 22.09
CA ILE A 303 2.42 -2.27 21.96
C ILE A 303 1.60 -2.97 23.03
N ASN A 304 0.94 -2.22 23.90
CA ASN A 304 0.04 -2.78 24.91
C ASN A 304 -1.28 -3.21 24.25
N LEU A 305 -1.59 -4.50 24.31
CA LEU A 305 -2.81 -5.10 23.76
C LEU A 305 -3.96 -5.17 24.77
N PHE A 306 -3.74 -4.87 26.05
CA PHE A 306 -4.77 -4.92 27.08
C PHE A 306 -6.01 -4.04 26.78
N PRO A 307 -5.87 -2.77 26.30
CA PRO A 307 -7.02 -1.93 25.96
C PRO A 307 -7.91 -2.51 24.84
N LEU A 308 -7.41 -3.49 24.09
CA LEU A 308 -8.15 -4.13 23.01
C LEU A 308 -9.20 -5.11 23.52
N LEU A 309 -9.11 -5.52 24.80
CA LEU A 309 -10.09 -6.37 25.45
C LEU A 309 -11.35 -5.61 25.86
N SER A 310 -11.24 -4.31 26.15
CA SER A 310 -12.39 -3.44 26.47
C SER A 310 -13.21 -3.00 25.24
N LEU A 311 -12.76 -3.34 24.02
CA LEU A 311 -13.57 -3.17 22.81
C LEU A 311 -14.80 -4.10 22.78
N ASP A 312 -14.97 -4.98 23.77
CA ASP A 312 -16.11 -5.91 23.90
C ASP A 312 -17.31 -5.31 24.68
N ASP A 313 -17.17 -4.23 25.46
CA ASP A 313 -18.22 -3.78 26.39
C ASP A 313 -19.18 -2.71 25.85
N HIS A 314 -18.90 -2.09 24.70
CA HIS A 314 -19.74 -1.01 24.17
C HIS A 314 -20.80 -1.45 23.14
N ASP A 315 -20.80 -2.71 22.72
CA ASP A 315 -21.75 -3.23 21.71
C ASP A 315 -22.86 -4.12 22.31
N SER A 316 -22.76 -4.46 23.60
CA SER A 316 -23.72 -5.33 24.31
C SER A 316 -24.69 -4.59 25.23
N SER A 317 -24.55 -3.26 25.42
CA SER A 317 -25.38 -2.48 26.36
C SER A 317 -26.44 -1.57 25.73
N ARG A 318 -26.75 -1.71 24.42
CA ARG A 318 -27.85 -0.98 23.76
C ARG A 318 -29.05 -1.88 23.40
N LYS A 319 -29.52 -2.70 24.34
CA LYS A 319 -30.89 -3.22 24.33
C LYS A 319 -31.37 -3.46 25.75
N LEU A 320 -31.87 -2.42 26.41
CA LEU A 320 -32.95 -2.46 27.40
C LEU A 320 -33.22 -1.04 27.90
N GLY A 321 -34.45 -0.59 27.71
CA GLY A 321 -34.90 0.76 28.03
C GLY A 321 -36.22 1.05 27.33
N GLU A 322 -37.24 0.28 27.68
CA GLU A 322 -38.64 0.60 27.42
C GLU A 322 -38.97 1.98 27.99
N ASN A 323 -39.72 2.78 27.24
CA ASN A 323 -40.74 3.65 27.81
C ASN A 323 -41.89 3.79 26.80
N GLU A 324 -43.07 3.68 27.38
CA GLU A 324 -44.40 3.44 26.82
C GLU A 324 -44.96 4.57 25.92
N VAL A 325 -46.21 4.32 25.47
CA VAL A 325 -47.22 5.19 24.81
C VAL A 325 -47.26 4.98 23.28
N ASN A 326 -48.33 4.51 22.62
CA ASN A 326 -49.74 4.29 22.95
C ASN A 326 -50.35 3.20 22.03
N LYS A 327 -51.42 2.58 22.52
CA LYS A 327 -52.31 1.65 21.79
C LYS A 327 -52.92 2.28 20.52
N GLU A 328 -53.06 1.47 19.48
CA GLU A 328 -54.34 1.28 18.77
C GLU A 328 -54.33 -0.07 18.03
N GLU A 329 -55.43 -0.79 18.20
CA GLU A 329 -55.70 -2.15 17.72
C GLU A 329 -56.23 -2.14 16.28
N GLU A 330 -55.86 -3.16 15.50
CA GLU A 330 -56.62 -3.85 14.43
C GLU A 330 -55.61 -4.85 13.82
N GLY A 331 -55.73 -6.18 13.87
CA GLY A 331 -56.88 -7.06 13.84
C GLY A 331 -56.79 -7.89 12.54
N MET A 332 -56.22 -9.11 12.59
CA MET A 332 -56.68 -10.33 11.88
C MET A 332 -55.62 -11.46 11.85
N MET A 333 -55.94 -12.54 12.60
CA MET A 333 -56.05 -13.96 12.21
C MET A 333 -55.45 -14.41 10.85
N GLU A 334 -55.00 -15.64 10.62
CA GLU A 334 -54.65 -16.85 11.36
C GLU A 334 -54.17 -17.86 10.28
N ASN A 335 -53.32 -18.81 10.68
CA ASN A 335 -53.19 -20.17 10.15
C ASN A 335 -52.73 -20.47 8.71
N GLY A 336 -51.80 -21.43 8.62
CA GLY A 336 -51.62 -22.25 7.42
C GLY A 336 -50.29 -22.98 7.27
N ASN A 337 -49.99 -23.95 8.15
CA ASN A 337 -49.11 -25.07 7.78
C ASN A 337 -49.76 -25.90 6.67
N VAL A 338 -48.97 -26.44 5.72
CA VAL A 338 -49.01 -27.84 5.25
C VAL A 338 -47.99 -28.05 4.11
N LEU A 339 -47.22 -29.13 4.24
CA LEU A 339 -46.39 -29.78 3.22
C LEU A 339 -47.24 -30.34 2.06
N LEU A 340 -46.69 -30.39 0.84
CA LEU A 340 -46.37 -31.63 0.10
C LEU A 340 -46.10 -31.38 -1.40
N GLN A 341 -45.03 -32.05 -1.86
CA GLN A 341 -44.85 -32.77 -3.13
C GLN A 341 -44.67 -32.02 -4.47
N ALA A 342 -43.57 -32.44 -5.10
CA ALA A 342 -43.19 -32.26 -6.49
C ALA A 342 -44.09 -33.05 -7.47
N PRO A 343 -43.89 -32.79 -8.78
CA PRO A 343 -43.75 -33.90 -9.71
C PRO A 343 -42.46 -33.84 -10.58
N HIS A 344 -41.90 -35.04 -10.78
CA HIS A 344 -41.03 -35.54 -11.84
C HIS A 344 -41.49 -35.13 -13.26
N VAL A 345 -40.75 -35.16 -14.39
CA VAL A 345 -39.41 -35.59 -14.82
C VAL A 345 -39.17 -34.96 -16.20
N GLY A 346 -37.91 -34.68 -16.56
CA GLY A 346 -37.51 -34.35 -17.93
C GLY A 346 -36.01 -34.50 -18.11
N THR A 347 -35.60 -35.65 -18.63
CA THR A 347 -34.23 -36.11 -18.90
C THR A 347 -33.51 -35.29 -19.98
N GLY A 348 -32.24 -34.94 -19.75
CA GLY A 348 -31.37 -34.37 -20.78
C GLY A 348 -29.96 -34.09 -20.28
N SER A 349 -29.06 -35.06 -20.42
CA SER A 349 -27.61 -34.92 -20.22
C SER A 349 -26.96 -34.20 -21.42
N PRO A 350 -26.13 -33.16 -21.24
CA PRO A 350 -25.25 -32.69 -22.29
C PRO A 350 -23.88 -33.36 -22.15
N GLN A 351 -23.54 -34.12 -23.19
CA GLN A 351 -22.22 -34.70 -23.44
C GLN A 351 -21.17 -33.60 -23.65
N HIS A 352 -19.98 -33.84 -23.11
CA HIS A 352 -18.77 -33.08 -23.41
C HIS A 352 -18.42 -33.18 -24.92
N PRO A 353 -18.09 -32.07 -25.61
CA PRO A 353 -17.42 -32.16 -26.89
C PRO A 353 -15.94 -32.46 -26.66
N GLU A 354 -15.51 -33.64 -27.12
CA GLU A 354 -14.12 -34.02 -27.33
C GLU A 354 -13.44 -32.99 -28.25
N MET A 355 -12.37 -32.34 -27.76
CA MET A 355 -11.50 -31.55 -28.60
C MET A 355 -10.44 -32.47 -29.20
N GLN A 356 -10.60 -32.73 -30.50
CA GLN A 356 -9.72 -33.53 -31.33
C GLN A 356 -8.27 -33.06 -31.24
N SER A 357 -7.39 -34.03 -30.99
CA SER A 357 -5.95 -33.94 -31.16
C SER A 357 -5.61 -33.61 -32.62
N LEU A 358 -5.11 -32.41 -32.88
CA LEU A 358 -4.44 -32.09 -34.13
C LEU A 358 -2.99 -32.58 -34.05
N ASN A 359 -2.70 -33.61 -34.86
CA ASN A 359 -1.36 -34.06 -35.19
C ASN A 359 -0.53 -32.88 -35.73
N VAL A 360 0.56 -32.55 -35.07
CA VAL A 360 1.63 -31.73 -35.67
C VAL A 360 2.74 -32.69 -36.07
N GLU A 361 2.84 -32.90 -37.38
CA GLU A 361 3.94 -33.59 -38.02
C GLU A 361 5.27 -32.88 -37.74
N ASN A 362 6.32 -33.67 -37.58
CA ASN A 362 7.71 -33.23 -37.58
C ASN A 362 8.02 -32.39 -38.83
N GLN A 363 8.25 -31.08 -38.66
CA GLN A 363 8.99 -30.28 -39.61
C GLN A 363 10.25 -29.74 -38.96
N THR A 364 11.36 -30.23 -39.47
CA THR A 364 12.73 -29.78 -39.20
C THR A 364 12.93 -28.33 -39.62
N GLY A 365 13.41 -27.51 -38.68
CA GLY A 365 14.40 -26.45 -38.92
C GLY A 365 13.96 -25.16 -39.63
N GLN A 366 13.57 -24.15 -38.83
CA GLN A 366 13.85 -22.74 -39.12
C GLN A 366 13.97 -21.97 -37.79
N ILE A 367 15.16 -21.48 -37.47
CA ILE A 367 15.41 -20.64 -36.29
C ILE A 367 14.80 -19.27 -36.58
N ASP A 368 13.69 -18.97 -35.91
CA ASP A 368 12.99 -17.69 -35.99
C ASP A 368 13.80 -16.57 -35.30
N ALA A 369 13.78 -15.38 -35.88
CA ALA A 369 14.71 -14.29 -35.57
C ALA A 369 14.44 -13.57 -34.22
N SER A 370 13.66 -14.20 -33.34
CA SER A 370 13.29 -13.80 -31.98
C SER A 370 14.32 -14.16 -30.89
N SER A 371 15.53 -14.56 -31.29
CA SER A 371 16.41 -15.37 -30.43
C SER A 371 17.75 -14.72 -30.09
N TRP A 372 17.93 -13.40 -30.13
CA TRP A 372 19.27 -12.80 -29.92
C TRP A 372 19.31 -11.70 -28.85
N VAL A 373 20.41 -11.70 -28.08
CA VAL A 373 20.84 -10.64 -27.18
C VAL A 373 22.26 -10.17 -27.51
N VAL A 374 22.57 -8.95 -27.12
CA VAL A 374 23.95 -8.46 -27.04
C VAL A 374 24.39 -8.45 -25.59
N LYS A 375 25.51 -9.12 -25.32
CA LYS A 375 26.19 -9.15 -24.03
C LYS A 375 27.17 -7.99 -23.96
N LEU A 376 27.09 -7.19 -22.90
CA LEU A 376 28.04 -6.12 -22.59
C LEU A 376 28.49 -6.20 -21.14
N GLU A 377 29.74 -5.83 -20.87
CA GLU A 377 30.21 -5.67 -19.49
C GLU A 377 29.40 -4.60 -18.76
N LYS A 378 29.11 -4.84 -17.48
CA LYS A 378 28.30 -3.96 -16.63
C LYS A 378 28.80 -2.52 -16.59
N LYS A 379 30.12 -2.31 -16.69
CA LYS A 379 30.75 -0.98 -16.74
C LYS A 379 30.38 -0.17 -18.01
N ASN A 380 30.13 -0.87 -19.13
CA ASN A 380 29.79 -0.30 -20.43
C ASN A 380 28.29 -0.34 -20.74
N ALA A 381 27.50 -1.04 -19.92
CA ALA A 381 26.09 -1.35 -20.16
C ALA A 381 25.19 -0.12 -20.31
N LYS A 382 25.46 0.98 -19.60
CA LYS A 382 24.64 2.21 -19.73
C LYS A 382 24.79 2.83 -21.12
N LEU A 383 26.03 3.07 -21.55
CA LEU A 383 26.30 3.68 -22.84
C LEU A 383 25.91 2.76 -24.00
N GLY A 384 26.17 1.44 -23.88
CA GLY A 384 25.72 0.47 -24.88
C GLY A 384 24.19 0.39 -25.01
N LYS A 385 23.45 0.45 -23.89
CA LYS A 385 21.99 0.56 -23.90
C LYS A 385 21.51 1.82 -24.63
N ASP A 386 22.14 2.96 -24.34
CA ASP A 386 21.76 4.25 -24.92
C ASP A 386 21.99 4.25 -26.44
N ILE A 387 23.10 3.66 -26.91
CA ILE A 387 23.39 3.43 -28.33
C ILE A 387 22.32 2.51 -28.95
N LEU A 388 22.09 1.32 -28.38
CA LEU A 388 21.11 0.36 -28.91
C LEU A 388 19.71 0.97 -28.99
N LYS A 389 19.32 1.77 -27.98
CA LYS A 389 18.04 2.46 -27.96
C LYS A 389 17.95 3.57 -29.02
N LYS A 390 19.01 4.39 -29.18
CA LYS A 390 19.03 5.50 -30.17
C LYS A 390 18.73 5.02 -31.59
N PHE A 391 19.36 3.91 -31.99
CA PHE A 391 19.27 3.42 -33.37
C PHE A 391 18.12 2.43 -33.61
N GLY A 392 17.26 2.20 -32.61
CA GLY A 392 16.16 1.22 -32.70
C GLY A 392 16.65 -0.24 -32.77
N TRP A 393 17.83 -0.49 -32.19
CA TRP A 393 18.47 -1.81 -32.14
C TRP A 393 18.11 -2.60 -30.89
N LEU A 394 17.63 -1.92 -29.84
CA LEU A 394 17.14 -2.56 -28.63
C LEU A 394 15.68 -3.00 -28.78
N ASP A 395 15.40 -4.26 -28.50
CA ASP A 395 14.04 -4.79 -28.40
C ASP A 395 13.44 -4.39 -27.04
N LEU A 396 12.45 -3.50 -27.08
CA LEU A 396 11.80 -2.93 -25.89
C LEU A 396 10.69 -3.82 -25.32
N GLU A 397 10.28 -4.88 -26.02
CA GLU A 397 9.23 -5.79 -25.56
C GLU A 397 9.77 -6.85 -24.58
N ARG A 398 11.09 -7.10 -24.63
CA ARG A 398 11.82 -8.01 -23.75
C ARG A 398 12.61 -7.27 -22.67
N LYS A 399 12.70 -7.86 -21.48
CA LYS A 399 13.46 -7.27 -20.35
C LYS A 399 14.97 -7.46 -20.54
N VAL A 400 15.74 -6.40 -20.34
CA VAL A 400 17.20 -6.45 -20.13
C VAL A 400 17.48 -7.18 -18.80
N TYR A 401 18.51 -8.03 -18.76
CA TYR A 401 18.86 -8.80 -17.56
C TYR A 401 20.37 -8.90 -17.36
N ALA A 402 20.80 -9.07 -16.10
CA ALA A 402 22.18 -9.42 -15.79
C ALA A 402 22.37 -10.94 -15.86
N GLN A 403 23.55 -11.40 -16.29
CA GLN A 403 23.93 -12.82 -16.25
C GLN A 403 24.26 -13.26 -14.80
N GLU A 404 24.35 -14.57 -14.55
CA GLU A 404 24.50 -15.16 -13.21
C GLU A 404 25.71 -14.64 -12.42
N ASP A 405 26.78 -14.24 -13.11
CA ASP A 405 27.99 -13.66 -12.53
C ASP A 405 27.85 -12.16 -12.15
N GLY A 406 26.79 -11.49 -12.61
CA GLY A 406 26.54 -10.06 -12.41
C GLY A 406 27.57 -9.13 -13.07
N LEU A 407 28.51 -9.67 -13.85
CA LEU A 407 29.58 -8.94 -14.56
C LEU A 407 29.11 -8.44 -15.92
N PHE A 408 28.14 -9.12 -16.52
CA PHE A 408 27.60 -8.78 -17.83
C PHE A 408 26.10 -8.56 -17.82
N ILE A 409 25.65 -7.70 -18.73
CA ILE A 409 24.25 -7.39 -18.97
C ILE A 409 23.91 -7.80 -20.40
N SER A 410 22.84 -8.58 -20.55
CA SER A 410 22.26 -9.00 -21.81
C SER A 410 21.16 -8.05 -22.24
N PHE A 411 21.29 -7.52 -23.45
CA PHE A 411 20.34 -6.60 -24.08
C PHE A 411 19.60 -7.31 -25.22
N PRO A 412 18.29 -7.54 -25.12
CA PRO A 412 17.48 -8.01 -26.24
C PRO A 412 17.62 -7.07 -27.44
N VAL A 413 17.95 -7.62 -28.61
CA VAL A 413 18.17 -6.82 -29.82
C VAL A 413 17.19 -7.20 -30.94
N THR A 414 16.95 -6.23 -31.83
CA THR A 414 16.05 -6.38 -32.98
C THR A 414 16.77 -7.07 -34.15
N GLU A 415 16.00 -7.63 -35.08
CA GLU A 415 16.54 -8.24 -36.31
C GLU A 415 17.42 -7.26 -37.12
N LYS A 416 17.02 -5.98 -37.12
CA LYS A 416 17.76 -4.89 -37.76
C LYS A 416 19.20 -4.79 -37.22
N PHE A 417 19.39 -4.98 -35.93
CA PHE A 417 20.72 -5.02 -35.33
C PHE A 417 21.46 -6.31 -35.69
N CYS A 418 20.77 -7.46 -35.62
CA CYS A 418 21.36 -8.76 -35.94
C CYS A 418 21.90 -8.84 -37.38
N ALA A 419 21.25 -8.17 -38.33
CA ALA A 419 21.64 -8.10 -39.73
C ALA A 419 22.92 -7.28 -39.98
N ILE A 420 23.23 -6.31 -39.11
CA ILE A 420 24.37 -5.38 -39.30
C ILE A 420 25.54 -5.66 -38.36
N PHE A 421 25.37 -6.54 -37.38
CA PHE A 421 26.40 -6.91 -36.39
C PHE A 421 26.87 -8.36 -36.62
N SER A 422 28.00 -8.53 -37.30
CA SER A 422 28.69 -9.81 -37.54
C SER A 422 29.99 -9.91 -36.73
N GLU A 423 30.27 -11.09 -36.17
CA GLU A 423 31.50 -11.38 -35.37
C GLU A 423 32.73 -11.72 -36.22
N ASP A 424 32.56 -11.94 -37.54
CA ASP A 424 33.65 -12.30 -38.44
C ASP A 424 34.42 -11.08 -38.96
N ARG A 425 35.49 -10.71 -38.25
CA ARG A 425 36.83 -10.37 -38.79
C ARG A 425 37.73 -9.83 -37.66
N PHE A 426 38.55 -10.71 -37.08
CA PHE A 426 39.78 -10.34 -36.40
C PHE A 426 40.95 -10.83 -37.26
N GLU A 427 41.31 -10.06 -38.29
CA GLU A 427 42.67 -10.14 -38.83
C GLU A 427 43.54 -9.25 -37.94
N VAL A 428 44.55 -9.87 -37.33
CA VAL A 428 45.61 -9.19 -36.60
C VAL A 428 46.36 -8.31 -37.60
N LEU A 429 46.07 -7.01 -37.60
CA LEU A 429 46.96 -6.01 -38.14
C LEU A 429 47.71 -5.36 -36.99
N SER A 430 49.02 -5.63 -37.00
CA SER A 430 50.05 -5.08 -36.14
C SER A 430 50.12 -3.55 -36.21
N ASP A 431 50.56 -2.96 -35.10
CA ASP A 431 51.13 -1.62 -34.93
C ASP A 431 50.24 -0.40 -35.23
N HIS A 432 49.30 -0.12 -34.32
CA HIS A 432 49.09 1.26 -33.85
C HIS A 432 48.69 1.27 -32.37
N HIS A 433 49.49 1.95 -31.53
CA HIS A 433 49.11 2.28 -30.17
C HIS A 433 47.80 3.09 -30.15
N PRO A 434 46.79 2.71 -29.35
CA PRO A 434 45.59 3.53 -29.21
C PRO A 434 45.91 4.81 -28.46
N SER A 435 45.75 5.95 -29.12
CA SER A 435 45.77 7.27 -28.50
C SER A 435 44.53 7.45 -27.62
N LYS A 436 44.73 7.37 -26.30
CA LYS A 436 43.82 7.77 -25.19
C LYS A 436 42.43 7.11 -25.11
N PRO A 437 41.93 6.79 -23.90
CA PRO A 437 40.57 6.29 -23.71
C PRO A 437 39.55 7.38 -24.07
N PHE A 438 38.63 7.07 -24.98
CA PHE A 438 37.53 7.94 -25.39
C PHE A 438 36.58 8.16 -24.20
N ARG A 439 36.66 9.33 -23.55
CA ARG A 439 35.63 9.79 -22.59
C ARG A 439 34.48 10.39 -23.40
N ALA A 440 33.44 9.62 -23.64
CA ALA A 440 32.22 10.15 -24.25
C ALA A 440 31.44 11.00 -23.22
N GLU A 441 31.51 12.31 -23.35
CA GLU A 441 30.55 13.23 -22.74
C GLU A 441 29.20 13.12 -23.47
N GLY A 442 28.08 13.28 -22.74
CA GLY A 442 26.73 13.00 -23.22
C GLY A 442 26.23 13.84 -24.40
N SER A 443 26.97 14.87 -24.85
CA SER A 443 26.63 15.69 -26.02
C SER A 443 26.92 15.01 -27.37
N LEU A 444 27.80 14.01 -27.42
CA LEU A 444 28.25 13.35 -28.66
C LEU A 444 27.28 12.27 -29.18
N LEU A 445 26.31 11.85 -28.37
CA LEU A 445 25.36 10.82 -28.78
C LEU A 445 24.42 11.28 -29.88
N ASN A 446 24.18 12.58 -30.10
CA ASN A 446 23.23 13.05 -31.10
C ASN A 446 23.77 13.01 -32.53
N ASP A 447 25.05 13.34 -32.76
CA ASP A 447 25.66 13.43 -34.10
C ASP A 447 26.34 12.13 -34.57
N MET A 448 26.30 11.08 -33.76
CA MET A 448 26.91 9.79 -34.05
C MET A 448 26.19 9.03 -35.19
N SER A 449 26.96 8.54 -36.18
CA SER A 449 26.48 7.66 -37.26
C SER A 449 26.34 6.20 -36.79
N SER A 450 25.59 5.38 -37.54
CA SER A 450 25.40 3.96 -37.22
C SER A 450 26.69 3.14 -37.31
N SER A 451 27.63 3.48 -38.20
CA SER A 451 28.92 2.77 -38.30
C SER A 451 29.79 2.99 -37.06
N VAL A 452 29.95 4.25 -36.63
CA VAL A 452 30.70 4.61 -35.42
C VAL A 452 30.09 3.98 -34.17
N ALA A 453 28.76 3.92 -34.10
CA ALA A 453 28.05 3.26 -33.01
C ALA A 453 28.32 1.75 -32.93
N LEU A 454 28.45 1.05 -34.07
CA LEU A 454 28.80 -0.37 -34.11
C LEU A 454 30.26 -0.59 -33.68
N ASP A 455 31.19 0.28 -34.10
CA ASP A 455 32.60 0.20 -33.71
C ASP A 455 32.77 0.39 -32.20
N ILE A 456 32.07 1.35 -31.60
CA ILE A 456 32.06 1.55 -30.13
C ILE A 456 31.51 0.33 -29.40
N LEU A 457 30.43 -0.29 -29.90
CA LEU A 457 29.88 -1.51 -29.30
C LEU A 457 30.91 -2.65 -29.35
N LYS A 458 31.64 -2.80 -30.47
CA LYS A 458 32.71 -3.80 -30.61
C LYS A 458 33.88 -3.53 -29.67
N GLU A 459 34.37 -2.29 -29.59
CA GLU A 459 35.43 -1.89 -28.65
C GLU A 459 35.05 -2.15 -27.19
N TYR A 460 33.76 -2.05 -26.86
CA TYR A 460 33.24 -2.33 -25.52
C TYR A 460 32.98 -3.81 -25.25
N GLY A 461 33.35 -4.69 -26.18
CA GLY A 461 33.23 -6.13 -26.06
C GLY A 461 31.82 -6.64 -26.25
N ALA A 462 30.98 -5.97 -27.06
CA ALA A 462 29.65 -6.46 -27.40
C ALA A 462 29.74 -7.82 -28.10
N THR A 463 29.14 -8.86 -27.50
CA THR A 463 29.06 -10.21 -28.09
C THR A 463 27.61 -10.56 -28.37
N LYS A 464 27.32 -11.11 -29.55
CA LYS A 464 25.94 -11.48 -29.94
C LYS A 464 25.69 -12.94 -29.55
N LEU A 465 24.70 -13.18 -28.71
CA LEU A 465 24.41 -14.50 -28.16
C LEU A 465 22.95 -14.90 -28.39
N PRO A 466 22.65 -16.20 -28.55
CA PRO A 466 21.28 -16.66 -28.57
C PRO A 466 20.60 -16.41 -27.22
N ASP A 467 19.35 -15.93 -27.25
CA ASP A 467 18.51 -15.64 -26.09
C ASP A 467 17.75 -16.90 -25.67
N GLU A 468 18.38 -17.76 -24.89
CA GLU A 468 17.78 -19.04 -24.45
C GLU A 468 16.64 -18.84 -23.41
N LEU A 469 16.41 -17.60 -22.95
CA LEU A 469 15.45 -17.24 -21.89
C LEU A 469 14.13 -16.65 -22.40
N VAL A 470 13.88 -16.68 -23.72
CA VAL A 470 12.80 -15.96 -24.43
C VAL A 470 11.39 -16.18 -23.86
N GLN A 471 11.11 -17.29 -23.19
CA GLN A 471 9.73 -17.59 -22.75
C GLN A 471 9.30 -17.01 -21.38
N LYS A 472 10.18 -16.43 -20.55
CA LYS A 472 9.82 -16.10 -19.14
C LYS A 472 9.64 -14.63 -18.77
N ARG A 473 9.90 -13.64 -19.64
CA ARG A 473 9.99 -12.23 -19.19
C ARG A 473 9.43 -11.20 -20.18
N LYS A 474 8.13 -11.24 -20.48
CA LYS A 474 7.43 -10.13 -21.14
C LYS A 474 7.44 -8.87 -20.25
N ALA A 475 7.65 -7.70 -20.85
CA ALA A 475 7.51 -6.42 -20.14
C ALA A 475 6.04 -6.21 -19.67
N CYS A 476 5.85 -5.60 -18.50
CA CYS A 476 4.49 -5.26 -18.01
C CYS A 476 3.86 -4.23 -18.96
N LYS A 477 2.66 -4.53 -19.48
CA LYS A 477 1.88 -3.58 -20.28
C LYS A 477 1.36 -2.44 -19.40
N SER A 478 1.28 -1.23 -19.94
CA SER A 478 0.66 -0.10 -19.24
C SER A 478 -0.85 -0.34 -19.07
N PRO A 479 -1.50 0.21 -18.03
CA PRO A 479 -2.95 0.11 -17.86
C PRO A 479 -3.73 0.59 -19.09
N LEU A 480 -3.24 1.66 -19.74
CA LEU A 480 -3.81 2.16 -21.00
C LEU A 480 -3.74 1.09 -22.11
N LYS A 481 -2.59 0.44 -22.30
CA LYS A 481 -2.44 -0.61 -23.32
C LYS A 481 -3.34 -1.82 -23.02
N ILE A 482 -3.43 -2.23 -21.75
CA ILE A 482 -4.32 -3.31 -21.31
C ILE A 482 -5.79 -2.95 -21.61
N MET A 483 -6.21 -1.74 -21.25
CA MET A 483 -7.57 -1.24 -21.50
C MET A 483 -7.86 -1.18 -23.00
N THR A 484 -6.97 -0.60 -23.80
CA THR A 484 -7.15 -0.50 -25.26
C THR A 484 -7.31 -1.88 -25.90
N GLU A 485 -6.45 -2.83 -25.56
CA GLU A 485 -6.53 -4.21 -26.09
C GLU A 485 -7.83 -4.92 -25.67
N ALA A 486 -8.23 -4.77 -24.40
CA ALA A 486 -9.43 -5.40 -23.88
C ALA A 486 -10.71 -4.79 -24.48
N VAL A 487 -10.79 -3.46 -24.57
CA VAL A 487 -11.93 -2.77 -25.19
C VAL A 487 -11.98 -3.03 -26.69
N ALA A 488 -10.85 -3.07 -27.39
CA ALA A 488 -10.81 -3.45 -28.81
C ALA A 488 -11.30 -4.88 -29.04
N SER A 489 -11.05 -5.80 -28.10
CA SER A 489 -11.63 -7.15 -28.16
C SER A 489 -13.15 -7.12 -28.01
N LEU A 490 -13.67 -6.36 -27.05
CA LEU A 490 -15.11 -6.23 -26.81
C LEU A 490 -15.83 -5.59 -28.02
N ILE A 491 -15.30 -4.48 -28.55
CA ILE A 491 -15.86 -3.78 -29.72
C ILE A 491 -15.98 -4.75 -30.91
N ARG A 492 -14.93 -5.51 -31.21
CA ARG A 492 -14.93 -6.50 -32.29
C ARG A 492 -15.97 -7.60 -32.06
N GLN A 493 -16.07 -8.10 -30.83
CA GLN A 493 -17.09 -9.11 -30.46
C GLN A 493 -18.52 -8.58 -30.64
N LYS A 494 -18.74 -7.27 -30.41
CA LYS A 494 -20.04 -6.60 -30.55
C LYS A 494 -20.30 -6.05 -31.96
N GLY A 495 -19.38 -6.25 -32.91
CA GLY A 495 -19.50 -5.75 -34.29
C GLY A 495 -19.45 -4.21 -34.40
N LEU A 496 -18.81 -3.55 -33.44
CA LEU A 496 -18.70 -2.09 -33.38
C LEU A 496 -17.45 -1.59 -34.12
N SER A 497 -17.41 -0.28 -34.45
CA SER A 497 -16.29 0.31 -35.18
C SER A 497 -15.07 0.56 -34.28
N ASP A 498 -13.88 0.20 -34.75
CA ASP A 498 -12.60 0.49 -34.08
C ASP A 498 -12.34 1.99 -33.89
N LYS A 499 -13.03 2.88 -34.62
CA LYS A 499 -12.95 4.34 -34.43
C LYS A 499 -13.33 4.76 -33.01
N LEU A 500 -14.15 3.97 -32.33
CA LEU A 500 -14.54 4.22 -30.94
C LEU A 500 -13.32 4.22 -29.99
N LEU A 501 -12.24 3.50 -30.32
CA LEU A 501 -11.02 3.46 -29.51
C LEU A 501 -10.35 4.83 -29.35
N GLU A 502 -10.60 5.78 -30.25
CA GLU A 502 -10.12 7.17 -30.15
C GLU A 502 -10.75 7.93 -28.96
N GLN A 503 -11.90 7.48 -28.46
CA GLN A 503 -12.61 8.07 -27.32
C GLN A 503 -12.18 7.49 -25.97
N LEU A 504 -11.22 6.56 -25.96
CA LEU A 504 -10.69 6.02 -24.71
C LEU A 504 -9.94 7.09 -23.90
N PRO A 505 -10.12 7.10 -22.57
CA PRO A 505 -9.41 8.06 -21.73
C PRO A 505 -7.91 7.75 -21.72
N ASN A 506 -7.09 8.78 -21.90
CA ASN A 506 -5.63 8.70 -21.75
C ASN A 506 -5.15 9.12 -20.35
N ARG A 507 -6.06 9.62 -19.50
CA ARG A 507 -5.83 10.04 -18.12
C ARG A 507 -7.07 9.76 -17.28
N TRP A 508 -6.88 9.54 -15.99
CA TRP A 508 -7.92 9.34 -14.99
C TRP A 508 -7.39 9.75 -13.63
N GLU A 509 -8.30 10.07 -12.72
CA GLU A 509 -8.00 10.40 -11.34
C GLU A 509 -8.31 9.21 -10.44
N ARG A 510 -7.76 9.21 -9.22
CA ARG A 510 -8.13 8.24 -8.20
C ARG A 510 -8.49 9.00 -6.93
N ILE A 511 -9.66 8.75 -6.38
CA ILE A 511 -10.15 9.35 -5.14
C ILE A 511 -10.47 8.19 -4.19
N GLY A 512 -9.63 8.03 -3.17
CA GLY A 512 -9.66 6.81 -2.34
C GLY A 512 -9.44 5.56 -3.19
N ASP A 513 -10.39 4.65 -3.15
CA ASP A 513 -10.45 3.40 -3.90
C ASP A 513 -11.22 3.49 -5.23
N ILE A 514 -11.84 4.65 -5.54
CA ILE A 514 -12.56 4.89 -6.80
C ILE A 514 -11.59 5.45 -7.85
N VAL A 515 -11.58 4.86 -9.05
CA VAL A 515 -10.98 5.49 -10.24
C VAL A 515 -12.03 6.34 -10.95
N VAL A 516 -11.70 7.60 -11.21
CA VAL A 516 -12.60 8.59 -11.80
C VAL A 516 -12.14 8.94 -13.21
N LEU A 517 -12.98 8.61 -14.20
CA LEU A 517 -12.76 8.90 -15.61
C LEU A 517 -13.17 10.34 -15.94
N PRO A 518 -12.46 11.02 -16.87
CA PRO A 518 -12.87 12.33 -17.37
C PRO A 518 -14.30 12.32 -17.93
N ILE A 519 -15.01 13.44 -17.80
CA ILE A 519 -16.38 13.59 -18.33
C ILE A 519 -16.48 13.37 -19.84
N SER A 520 -15.39 13.63 -20.58
CA SER A 520 -15.31 13.44 -22.03
C SER A 520 -15.12 11.98 -22.46
N SER A 521 -14.95 11.06 -21.51
CA SER A 521 -14.69 9.65 -21.79
C SER A 521 -15.98 8.95 -22.21
N PHE A 522 -15.89 8.11 -23.25
CA PHE A 522 -17.02 7.31 -23.73
C PHE A 522 -18.23 8.18 -24.12
N GLY A 523 -17.98 9.24 -24.90
CA GLY A 523 -19.00 10.24 -25.25
C GLY A 523 -20.05 9.74 -26.25
N ASP A 524 -19.74 8.71 -27.05
CA ASP A 524 -20.72 8.11 -27.96
C ASP A 524 -21.81 7.33 -27.20
N PRO A 525 -23.11 7.58 -27.45
CA PRO A 525 -24.20 6.84 -26.81
C PRO A 525 -24.11 5.31 -26.96
N ILE A 526 -23.42 4.81 -27.99
CA ILE A 526 -23.22 3.38 -28.21
C ILE A 526 -22.46 2.69 -27.07
N TRP A 527 -21.65 3.43 -26.31
CA TRP A 527 -20.98 2.87 -25.14
C TRP A 527 -21.96 2.46 -24.04
N ASN A 528 -23.09 3.17 -23.92
CA ASN A 528 -24.11 2.84 -22.93
C ASN A 528 -24.79 1.50 -23.25
N SER A 529 -24.92 1.12 -24.53
CA SER A 529 -25.55 -0.16 -24.91
C SER A 529 -24.70 -1.37 -24.59
N ILE A 530 -23.39 -1.19 -24.38
CA ILE A 530 -22.45 -2.25 -23.97
C ILE A 530 -21.88 -2.03 -22.56
N GLY A 531 -22.46 -1.10 -21.78
CA GLY A 531 -21.95 -0.66 -20.49
C GLY A 531 -21.75 -1.78 -19.48
N GLU A 532 -22.70 -2.71 -19.38
CA GLU A 532 -22.65 -3.84 -18.42
C GLU A 532 -21.40 -4.71 -18.59
N GLU A 533 -20.93 -4.91 -19.82
CA GLU A 533 -19.70 -5.68 -20.11
C GLU A 533 -18.45 -4.79 -20.14
N LEU A 534 -18.61 -3.54 -20.59
CA LEU A 534 -17.53 -2.58 -20.76
C LEU A 534 -16.93 -2.12 -19.43
N TRP A 535 -17.76 -1.73 -18.47
CA TRP A 535 -17.27 -1.11 -17.24
C TRP A 535 -16.44 -2.05 -16.36
N PRO A 536 -16.81 -3.34 -16.18
CA PRO A 536 -15.96 -4.31 -15.49
C PRO A 536 -14.61 -4.54 -16.20
N ILE A 537 -14.59 -4.51 -17.54
CA ILE A 537 -13.35 -4.63 -18.32
C ILE A 537 -12.43 -3.44 -18.06
N ILE A 538 -12.98 -2.22 -18.05
CA ILE A 538 -12.20 -1.01 -17.74
C ILE A 538 -11.70 -1.04 -16.30
N ALA A 539 -12.56 -1.37 -15.34
CA ALA A 539 -12.19 -1.48 -13.93
C ALA A 539 -11.04 -2.47 -13.73
N LYS A 540 -11.13 -3.67 -14.34
CA LYS A 540 -10.06 -4.67 -14.35
C LYS A 540 -8.78 -4.16 -15.00
N SER A 541 -8.89 -3.47 -16.13
CA SER A 541 -7.74 -2.93 -16.86
C SER A 541 -7.00 -1.83 -16.09
N LEU A 542 -7.73 -1.05 -15.30
CA LEU A 542 -7.21 0.01 -14.44
C LEU A 542 -6.87 -0.47 -13.01
N ASN A 543 -6.98 -1.78 -12.77
CA ASN A 543 -6.75 -2.42 -11.48
C ASN A 543 -7.53 -1.73 -10.34
N THR A 544 -8.85 -1.65 -10.51
CA THR A 544 -9.80 -1.12 -9.53
C THR A 544 -11.06 -1.97 -9.48
N CYS A 545 -11.73 -1.97 -8.33
CA CYS A 545 -13.05 -2.59 -8.16
C CYS A 545 -14.19 -1.56 -8.25
N ARG A 546 -13.87 -0.26 -8.15
CA ARG A 546 -14.83 0.84 -8.22
C ARG A 546 -14.40 1.84 -9.28
N LEU A 547 -15.34 2.17 -10.16
CA LEU A 547 -15.13 3.03 -11.32
C LEU A 547 -16.25 4.06 -11.35
N ALA A 548 -15.88 5.31 -11.59
CA ALA A 548 -16.81 6.41 -11.73
C ALA A 548 -16.42 7.31 -12.92
N ARG A 549 -17.33 8.16 -13.36
CA ARG A 549 -17.10 9.19 -14.37
C ARG A 549 -17.44 10.56 -13.82
N GLN A 550 -16.61 11.56 -14.14
CA GLN A 550 -16.85 12.95 -13.76
C GLN A 550 -18.17 13.45 -14.33
N GLY A 551 -18.98 14.08 -13.49
CA GLY A 551 -20.13 14.87 -13.91
C GLY A 551 -19.85 16.38 -13.82
N ARG A 552 -20.73 17.20 -14.41
CA ARG A 552 -20.66 18.66 -14.25
C ARG A 552 -21.14 19.05 -12.86
N VAL A 553 -20.29 19.72 -12.09
CA VAL A 553 -20.66 20.31 -10.80
C VAL A 553 -21.90 21.20 -10.97
N THR A 554 -22.88 21.04 -10.09
CA THR A 554 -24.11 21.83 -10.17
C THR A 554 -23.82 23.31 -9.94
N ALA A 555 -24.50 24.19 -10.69
CA ALA A 555 -24.38 25.64 -10.54
C ALA A 555 -25.27 26.20 -9.41
N ASN A 556 -25.55 25.40 -8.38
CA ASN A 556 -26.30 25.82 -7.19
C ASN A 556 -25.34 26.37 -6.12
N GLY A 557 -25.88 26.95 -5.04
CA GLY A 557 -25.07 27.54 -3.97
C GLY A 557 -24.11 26.56 -3.28
N THR A 558 -24.42 25.26 -3.27
CA THR A 558 -23.64 24.20 -2.60
C THR A 558 -22.59 23.55 -3.51
N ARG A 559 -22.66 23.76 -4.82
CA ARG A 559 -21.75 23.20 -5.83
C ARG A 559 -21.60 21.69 -5.70
N ASP A 560 -22.71 20.97 -5.68
CA ASP A 560 -22.74 19.53 -5.48
C ASP A 560 -22.01 18.78 -6.60
N SER A 561 -21.40 17.65 -6.21
CA SER A 561 -20.84 16.70 -7.18
C SER A 561 -21.96 16.01 -7.95
N THR A 562 -21.68 15.64 -9.19
CA THR A 562 -22.56 14.81 -10.04
C THR A 562 -21.81 13.60 -10.58
N LEU A 563 -20.78 13.16 -9.84
CA LEU A 563 -20.00 11.98 -10.16
C LEU A 563 -20.92 10.76 -10.34
N GLU A 564 -20.75 10.05 -11.46
CA GLU A 564 -21.55 8.88 -11.82
C GLU A 564 -20.78 7.60 -11.49
N ILE A 565 -21.34 6.72 -10.66
CA ILE A 565 -20.76 5.40 -10.40
C ILE A 565 -21.07 4.47 -11.58
N LEU A 566 -20.02 3.96 -12.24
CA LEU A 566 -20.10 3.02 -13.36
C LEU A 566 -19.91 1.56 -12.89
N VAL A 567 -19.07 1.35 -11.88
CA VAL A 567 -18.85 0.05 -11.20
C VAL A 567 -18.68 0.30 -9.72
N GLY A 568 -19.37 -0.46 -8.88
CA GLY A 568 -19.30 -0.35 -7.43
C GLY A 568 -20.67 -0.12 -6.81
N ASP A 569 -20.67 0.11 -5.51
CA ASP A 569 -21.84 0.18 -4.63
C ASP A 569 -22.34 1.62 -4.41
N ASN A 570 -21.47 2.53 -3.98
CA ASN A 570 -21.82 3.90 -3.61
C ASN A 570 -20.66 4.87 -3.90
N GLY A 571 -20.85 6.15 -3.57
CA GLY A 571 -19.84 7.21 -3.73
C GLY A 571 -18.93 7.45 -2.53
N TRP A 572 -19.12 6.73 -1.42
CA TRP A 572 -18.37 6.96 -0.20
C TRP A 572 -16.93 6.49 -0.34
N VAL A 573 -15.99 7.40 -0.04
CA VAL A 573 -14.55 7.16 -0.17
C VAL A 573 -13.80 7.69 1.03
N ASP A 574 -12.73 6.98 1.38
CA ASP A 574 -11.72 7.43 2.32
C ASP A 574 -10.49 7.89 1.55
N HIS A 575 -10.13 9.16 1.73
CA HIS A 575 -8.97 9.78 1.11
C HIS A 575 -8.02 10.32 2.17
N ARG A 576 -6.73 9.95 2.11
CA ARG A 576 -5.72 10.44 3.06
C ARG A 576 -4.75 11.39 2.38
N GLU A 577 -4.59 12.58 2.96
CA GLU A 577 -3.71 13.65 2.47
C GLU A 577 -3.01 14.32 3.65
N ASN A 578 -1.67 14.45 3.62
CA ASN A 578 -0.87 15.09 4.69
C ASN A 578 -1.16 14.56 6.12
N GLY A 579 -1.42 13.26 6.26
CA GLY A 579 -1.74 12.62 7.54
C GLY A 579 -3.16 12.88 8.06
N ILE A 580 -4.03 13.47 7.23
CA ILE A 580 -5.44 13.73 7.54
C ILE A 580 -6.31 12.80 6.71
N LEU A 581 -7.30 12.18 7.35
CA LEU A 581 -8.31 11.35 6.70
C LEU A 581 -9.54 12.19 6.32
N TYR A 582 -9.95 12.11 5.06
CA TYR A 582 -11.14 12.72 4.50
C TYR A 582 -12.07 11.60 4.00
N SER A 583 -13.12 11.34 4.74
CA SER A 583 -14.22 10.43 4.44
C SER A 583 -15.42 11.24 3.94
N PHE A 584 -15.87 10.99 2.71
CA PHE A 584 -16.98 11.73 2.12
C PHE A 584 -17.62 10.97 0.96
N ASP A 585 -18.87 11.32 0.63
CA ASP A 585 -19.52 10.84 -0.59
C ASP A 585 -19.07 11.67 -1.79
N ALA A 586 -18.24 11.09 -2.66
CA ALA A 586 -17.72 11.73 -3.87
C ALA A 586 -18.81 12.01 -4.93
N THR A 587 -20.00 11.40 -4.80
CA THR A 587 -21.16 11.68 -5.65
C THR A 587 -21.99 12.86 -5.16
N LYS A 588 -21.73 13.34 -3.93
CA LYS A 588 -22.46 14.48 -3.33
C LYS A 588 -21.57 15.66 -3.04
N CYS A 589 -20.34 15.41 -2.59
CA CYS A 589 -19.38 16.43 -2.18
C CYS A 589 -18.28 16.61 -3.22
N MET A 590 -17.88 17.86 -3.48
CA MET A 590 -16.71 18.14 -4.30
C MET A 590 -15.41 17.84 -3.56
N PHE A 591 -14.50 17.15 -4.25
CA PHE A 591 -13.11 16.97 -3.83
C PHE A 591 -12.13 17.60 -4.83
N SER A 592 -11.28 18.55 -4.40
CA SER A 592 -10.27 19.19 -5.25
C SER A 592 -8.86 18.89 -4.77
N TRP A 593 -8.11 18.18 -5.60
CA TRP A 593 -6.68 17.88 -5.41
C TRP A 593 -5.78 19.12 -5.47
N GLY A 594 -6.20 20.16 -6.21
CA GLY A 594 -5.29 21.25 -6.58
C GLY A 594 -4.92 22.24 -5.46
N ASN A 595 -5.45 22.08 -4.25
CA ASN A 595 -5.17 22.98 -3.12
C ASN A 595 -4.16 22.39 -2.11
N LEU A 596 -3.48 21.30 -2.47
CA LEU A 596 -2.53 20.61 -1.58
C LEU A 596 -1.44 21.54 -1.02
N SER A 597 -0.84 22.40 -1.85
CA SER A 597 0.17 23.37 -1.41
C SER A 597 -0.37 24.31 -0.33
N GLU A 598 -1.58 24.83 -0.53
CA GLU A 598 -2.23 25.73 0.42
C GLU A 598 -2.65 25.04 1.71
N LYS A 599 -3.17 23.81 1.63
CA LYS A 599 -3.45 22.99 2.81
C LYS A 599 -2.18 22.72 3.63
N ILE A 600 -1.05 22.45 2.97
CA ILE A 600 0.25 22.29 3.64
C ILE A 600 0.70 23.60 4.30
N ARG A 601 0.52 24.74 3.63
CA ARG A 601 0.84 26.07 4.18
C ARG A 601 0.04 26.38 5.44
N MET A 602 -1.28 26.16 5.39
CA MET A 602 -2.18 26.30 6.54
C MET A 602 -1.78 25.35 7.67
N ALA A 603 -1.49 24.09 7.34
CA ALA A 603 -1.03 23.07 8.29
C ALA A 603 0.31 23.37 8.96
N SER A 604 1.13 24.23 8.37
CA SER A 604 2.47 24.57 8.88
C SER A 604 2.50 25.79 9.79
N SER A 605 1.36 26.50 9.92
CA SER A 605 1.25 27.64 10.83
C SER A 605 1.13 27.15 12.26
N ASP A 606 1.79 27.79 13.23
CA ASP A 606 1.52 27.50 14.65
C ASP A 606 0.23 28.22 15.06
N CYS A 607 -0.79 27.45 15.42
CA CYS A 607 -2.09 27.94 15.85
C CYS A 607 -2.48 27.43 17.24
N THR A 608 -1.53 26.93 18.04
CA THR A 608 -1.81 26.24 19.32
C THR A 608 -2.78 26.98 20.24
N ASP A 609 -2.70 28.30 20.32
CA ASP A 609 -3.58 29.15 21.15
C ASP A 609 -4.70 29.88 20.37
N ALA A 610 -4.74 29.70 19.04
CA ALA A 610 -5.63 30.45 18.16
C ALA A 610 -7.02 29.83 18.04
N VAL A 611 -8.05 30.67 18.11
CA VAL A 611 -9.42 30.34 17.70
C VAL A 611 -9.61 30.75 16.24
N ILE A 612 -10.10 29.82 15.43
CA ILE A 612 -10.25 30.02 13.99
C ILE A 612 -11.72 29.89 13.61
N VAL A 613 -12.17 30.70 12.66
CA VAL A 613 -13.47 30.56 12.01
C VAL A 613 -13.24 30.23 10.54
N ASP A 614 -13.72 29.08 10.08
CA ASP A 614 -13.80 28.74 8.66
C ASP A 614 -15.23 28.99 8.17
N LEU A 615 -15.40 29.94 7.25
CA LEU A 615 -16.72 30.34 6.75
C LEU A 615 -17.28 29.40 5.66
N PHE A 616 -16.44 28.51 5.12
CA PHE A 616 -16.78 27.61 4.01
C PHE A 616 -16.11 26.25 4.23
N ALA A 617 -16.46 25.58 5.32
CA ALA A 617 -15.70 24.43 5.81
C ALA A 617 -15.71 23.22 4.86
N GLY A 618 -16.78 23.04 4.07
CA GLY A 618 -17.00 21.86 3.24
C GLY A 618 -16.87 20.59 4.08
N ILE A 619 -16.16 19.60 3.53
CA ILE A 619 -15.84 18.35 4.25
C ILE A 619 -14.71 18.50 5.29
N GLY A 620 -14.27 19.73 5.57
CA GLY A 620 -13.14 20.05 6.45
C GLY A 620 -11.83 20.39 5.72
N TYR A 621 -11.93 21.06 4.57
CA TYR A 621 -10.76 21.34 3.71
C TYR A 621 -9.62 22.04 4.43
N PHE A 622 -9.93 23.11 5.17
CA PHE A 622 -8.97 23.89 5.96
C PHE A 622 -9.16 23.67 7.46
N VAL A 623 -10.38 23.38 7.92
CA VAL A 623 -10.68 22.95 9.30
C VAL A 623 -9.73 21.86 9.79
N LEU A 624 -9.58 20.76 9.04
CA LEU A 624 -8.76 19.64 9.49
C LEU A 624 -7.25 19.97 9.47
N PRO A 625 -6.68 20.61 8.44
CA PRO A 625 -5.31 21.14 8.51
C PRO A 625 -5.04 22.01 9.74
N PHE A 626 -5.98 22.91 10.08
CA PHE A 626 -5.84 23.75 11.27
C PHE A 626 -5.86 22.93 12.56
N LEU A 627 -6.78 21.97 12.70
CA LEU A 627 -6.93 21.19 13.93
C LEU A 627 -5.83 20.14 14.13
N VAL A 628 -5.50 19.40 13.07
CA VAL A 628 -4.62 18.21 13.14
C VAL A 628 -3.14 18.61 13.09
N ARG A 629 -2.79 19.57 12.22
CA ARG A 629 -1.38 19.89 11.93
C ARG A 629 -0.95 21.21 12.57
N ALA A 630 -1.73 22.27 12.37
CA ALA A 630 -1.45 23.58 12.99
C ALA A 630 -1.82 23.63 14.49
N LYS A 631 -2.51 22.60 14.99
CA LYS A 631 -2.92 22.43 16.39
C LYS A 631 -3.81 23.55 16.93
N ALA A 632 -4.66 24.15 16.09
CA ALA A 632 -5.61 25.18 16.49
C ALA A 632 -6.36 24.83 17.79
N LYS A 633 -6.50 25.79 18.71
CA LYS A 633 -7.20 25.61 19.98
C LYS A 633 -8.66 25.19 19.77
N LEU A 634 -9.33 25.90 18.87
CA LEU A 634 -10.74 25.70 18.53
C LEU A 634 -10.98 26.18 17.09
N VAL A 635 -11.76 25.42 16.33
CA VAL A 635 -12.25 25.86 15.00
C VAL A 635 -13.77 25.88 14.98
N TYR A 636 -14.35 27.03 14.64
CA TYR A 636 -15.75 27.11 14.24
C TYR A 636 -15.84 26.87 12.73
N ALA A 637 -16.58 25.83 12.34
CA ALA A 637 -16.70 25.40 10.95
C ALA A 637 -18.12 25.69 10.44
N CYS A 638 -18.28 26.71 9.59
CA CYS A 638 -19.56 27.05 9.00
C CYS A 638 -19.75 26.29 7.68
N GLU A 639 -20.85 25.55 7.57
CA GLU A 639 -21.19 24.80 6.35
C GLU A 639 -22.71 24.66 6.23
N TRP A 640 -23.23 24.73 5.00
CA TRP A 640 -24.67 24.66 4.73
C TRP A 640 -25.08 23.47 3.86
N ASN A 641 -24.13 22.78 3.22
CA ASN A 641 -24.40 21.58 2.46
C ASN A 641 -24.54 20.39 3.43
N PRO A 642 -25.72 19.76 3.53
CA PRO A 642 -25.96 18.67 4.48
C PRO A 642 -25.03 17.47 4.28
N TYR A 643 -24.66 17.14 3.03
CA TYR A 643 -23.73 16.05 2.74
C TYR A 643 -22.30 16.40 3.18
N ALA A 644 -21.90 17.67 3.02
CA ALA A 644 -20.60 18.13 3.48
C ALA A 644 -20.52 18.20 5.01
N ILE A 645 -21.62 18.57 5.68
CA ILE A 645 -21.74 18.54 7.15
C ILE A 645 -21.59 17.12 7.67
N GLU A 646 -22.29 16.15 7.06
CA GLU A 646 -22.17 14.73 7.43
C GLU A 646 -20.74 14.23 7.28
N ALA A 647 -20.10 14.53 6.15
CA ALA A 647 -18.69 14.21 5.92
C ALA A 647 -17.76 14.92 6.91
N LEU A 648 -17.94 16.21 7.17
CA LEU A 648 -17.14 16.98 8.12
C LEU A 648 -17.20 16.38 9.52
N LYS A 649 -18.39 16.05 10.02
CA LYS A 649 -18.56 15.42 11.34
C LYS A 649 -17.81 14.09 11.42
N ARG A 650 -17.97 13.22 10.41
CA ARG A 650 -17.22 11.96 10.30
C ARG A 650 -15.71 12.20 10.28
N ASN A 651 -15.26 13.23 9.58
CA ASN A 651 -13.83 13.54 9.47
C ASN A 651 -13.24 14.06 10.77
N LEU A 652 -13.98 14.89 11.50
CA LEU A 652 -13.57 15.35 12.83
C LEU A 652 -13.37 14.17 13.78
N GLU A 653 -14.29 13.20 13.77
CA GLU A 653 -14.21 11.99 14.59
C GLU A 653 -13.04 11.10 14.15
N ALA A 654 -12.94 10.81 12.86
CA ALA A 654 -11.92 9.94 12.29
C ALA A 654 -10.49 10.48 12.48
N ASN A 655 -10.33 11.79 12.65
CA ASN A 655 -9.05 12.43 12.96
C ASN A 655 -8.89 12.75 14.46
N SER A 656 -9.82 12.37 15.32
CA SER A 656 -9.77 12.60 16.78
C SER A 656 -9.63 14.08 17.16
N VAL A 657 -10.41 14.95 16.52
CA VAL A 657 -10.40 16.41 16.76
C VAL A 657 -11.79 17.02 16.95
N SER A 658 -12.84 16.19 17.09
CA SER A 658 -14.22 16.64 17.28
C SER A 658 -14.41 17.52 18.52
N ASP A 659 -13.64 17.28 19.58
CA ASP A 659 -13.67 18.05 20.83
C ASP A 659 -13.19 19.50 20.65
N ARG A 660 -12.45 19.79 19.57
CA ARG A 660 -11.90 21.11 19.24
C ARG A 660 -12.57 21.76 18.03
N CYS A 661 -13.71 21.25 17.58
CA CYS A 661 -14.46 21.86 16.48
C CYS A 661 -15.95 22.05 16.80
N ILE A 662 -16.48 23.22 16.48
CA ILE A 662 -17.91 23.52 16.55
C ILE A 662 -18.43 23.68 15.13
N VAL A 663 -19.26 22.74 14.70
CA VAL A 663 -19.91 22.78 13.38
C VAL A 663 -21.17 23.64 13.46
N LEU A 664 -21.23 24.68 12.62
CA LEU A 664 -22.32 25.64 12.55
C LEU A 664 -23.06 25.46 11.22
N GLU A 665 -24.22 24.81 11.29
CA GLU A 665 -25.01 24.42 10.13
C GLU A 665 -25.84 25.59 9.60
N GLY A 666 -25.68 25.91 8.32
CA GLY A 666 -26.44 26.94 7.61
C GLY A 666 -25.57 28.05 7.03
N ASP A 667 -26.24 29.09 6.52
CA ASP A 667 -25.57 30.24 5.90
C ASP A 667 -24.66 30.97 6.90
N ASN A 668 -23.36 31.04 6.59
CA ASN A 668 -22.37 31.67 7.46
C ASN A 668 -22.70 33.13 7.84
N ARG A 669 -23.44 33.85 6.99
CA ARG A 669 -23.85 35.24 7.26
C ARG A 669 -24.82 35.36 8.43
N ILE A 670 -25.46 34.26 8.79
CA ILE A 670 -26.40 34.14 9.90
C ILE A 670 -25.75 33.41 11.08
N THR A 671 -25.01 32.32 10.80
CA THR A 671 -24.57 31.35 11.81
C THR A 671 -23.19 31.62 12.38
N ALA A 672 -22.31 32.33 11.66
CA ALA A 672 -20.93 32.54 12.11
C ALA A 672 -20.87 33.34 13.44
N PRO A 673 -19.94 32.98 14.34
CA PRO A 673 -19.79 33.68 15.61
C PRO A 673 -19.15 35.05 15.40
N LYS A 674 -19.37 35.96 16.35
CA LYS A 674 -18.85 37.34 16.31
C LYS A 674 -17.82 37.57 17.41
N GLY A 675 -16.71 38.26 17.11
CA GLY A 675 -15.74 38.69 18.11
C GLY A 675 -14.86 37.58 18.71
N VAL A 676 -14.79 36.40 18.10
CA VAL A 676 -14.13 35.21 18.69
C VAL A 676 -12.81 34.84 18.04
N ALA A 677 -12.61 35.21 16.78
CA ALA A 677 -11.58 34.62 15.92
C ALA A 677 -10.28 35.41 15.96
N ASP A 678 -9.17 34.69 16.12
CA ASP A 678 -7.82 35.19 15.87
C ASP A 678 -7.49 35.12 14.37
N ARG A 679 -8.11 34.16 13.67
CA ARG A 679 -8.00 33.96 12.22
C ARG A 679 -9.35 33.59 11.60
N VAL A 680 -9.61 34.07 10.39
CA VAL A 680 -10.79 33.67 9.61
C VAL A 680 -10.35 33.15 8.25
N CYS A 681 -10.82 31.96 7.87
CA CYS A 681 -10.58 31.37 6.56
C CYS A 681 -11.79 31.59 5.64
N LEU A 682 -11.54 32.14 4.44
CA LEU A 682 -12.56 32.39 3.42
C LEU A 682 -12.26 31.58 2.16
N GLY A 683 -12.40 30.26 2.27
CA GLY A 683 -12.05 29.27 1.24
C GLY A 683 -12.98 29.15 0.02
N LEU A 684 -13.74 30.20 -0.36
CA LEU A 684 -14.71 30.14 -1.46
C LEU A 684 -14.13 30.67 -2.79
N LEU A 685 -14.36 29.94 -3.89
CA LEU A 685 -14.04 30.36 -5.26
C LEU A 685 -15.32 30.48 -6.11
N PRO A 686 -15.40 31.44 -7.05
CA PRO A 686 -14.32 32.34 -7.49
C PRO A 686 -14.05 33.54 -6.58
N SER A 687 -14.98 33.91 -5.70
CA SER A 687 -14.82 35.02 -4.73
C SER A 687 -15.63 34.73 -3.46
N SER A 688 -15.16 35.28 -2.34
CA SER A 688 -15.80 35.24 -1.01
C SER A 688 -16.37 36.59 -0.56
N GLU A 689 -16.44 37.58 -1.46
CA GLU A 689 -16.82 38.98 -1.16
C GLU A 689 -18.14 39.11 -0.41
N GLY A 690 -19.13 38.27 -0.73
CA GLY A 690 -20.42 38.25 -0.04
C GLY A 690 -20.37 37.91 1.46
N SER A 691 -19.23 37.42 1.98
CA SER A 691 -19.02 37.08 3.39
C SER A 691 -17.89 37.90 4.05
N TRP A 692 -17.35 38.94 3.39
CA TRP A 692 -16.30 39.77 3.99
C TRP A 692 -16.75 40.52 5.24
N LEU A 693 -17.99 41.03 5.25
CA LEU A 693 -18.60 41.63 6.44
C LEU A 693 -18.69 40.63 7.59
N THR A 694 -19.11 39.39 7.30
CA THR A 694 -19.16 38.30 8.29
C THR A 694 -17.78 38.00 8.85
N ALA A 695 -16.75 37.96 7.99
CA ALA A 695 -15.38 37.69 8.41
C ALA A 695 -14.81 38.79 9.31
N VAL A 696 -15.05 40.06 8.99
CA VAL A 696 -14.67 41.19 9.85
C VAL A 696 -15.36 41.08 11.22
N ARG A 697 -16.67 40.79 11.25
CA ARG A 697 -17.43 40.60 12.48
C ARG A 697 -16.96 39.41 13.32
N ALA A 698 -16.41 38.38 12.69
CA ALA A 698 -15.92 37.19 13.36
C ALA A 698 -14.60 37.42 14.12
N LEU A 699 -13.75 38.32 13.61
CA LEU A 699 -12.49 38.69 14.26
C LEU A 699 -12.71 39.35 15.63
N ARG A 700 -11.77 39.13 16.55
CA ARG A 700 -11.73 39.84 17.83
C ARG A 700 -11.57 41.34 17.64
N SER A 701 -11.95 42.13 18.64
CA SER A 701 -11.89 43.60 18.60
C SER A 701 -10.47 44.17 18.38
N ASN A 702 -9.44 43.42 18.76
CA ASN A 702 -8.03 43.79 18.54
C ASN A 702 -7.52 43.45 17.12
N GLY A 703 -8.35 42.82 16.28
CA GLY A 703 -8.01 42.39 14.94
C GLY A 703 -7.57 40.92 14.87
N GLY A 704 -6.86 40.56 13.80
CA GLY A 704 -6.44 39.20 13.50
C GLY A 704 -6.04 39.04 12.03
N ILE A 705 -6.12 37.82 11.51
CA ILE A 705 -5.74 37.51 10.12
C ILE A 705 -6.93 36.95 9.35
N LEU A 706 -7.20 37.49 8.16
CA LEU A 706 -8.14 36.92 7.19
C LEU A 706 -7.36 36.22 6.08
N HIS A 707 -7.73 34.99 5.74
CA HIS A 707 -7.19 34.25 4.60
C HIS A 707 -8.22 34.28 3.46
N VAL A 708 -8.09 35.22 2.52
CA VAL A 708 -9.09 35.51 1.49
C VAL A 708 -8.75 34.81 0.17
N HIS A 709 -9.55 33.84 -0.25
CA HIS A 709 -9.35 33.13 -1.52
C HIS A 709 -10.02 33.86 -2.69
N GLY A 710 -9.39 33.81 -3.86
CA GLY A 710 -9.97 34.37 -5.09
C GLY A 710 -9.40 33.79 -6.39
N ASN A 711 -10.22 33.78 -7.44
CA ASN A 711 -9.78 33.54 -8.81
C ASN A 711 -9.54 34.89 -9.51
N VAL A 712 -8.31 35.13 -9.93
CA VAL A 712 -7.84 36.45 -10.39
C VAL A 712 -7.08 36.30 -11.70
N LYS A 713 -7.20 37.25 -12.62
CA LYS A 713 -6.33 37.27 -13.79
C LYS A 713 -4.87 37.45 -13.36
N ASP A 714 -3.95 36.74 -13.97
CA ASP A 714 -2.52 36.80 -13.63
C ASP A 714 -1.91 38.20 -13.80
N THR A 715 -2.51 39.06 -14.63
CA THR A 715 -2.15 40.48 -14.80
C THR A 715 -2.77 41.42 -13.77
N GLU A 716 -3.75 40.97 -12.96
CA GLU A 716 -4.55 41.82 -12.07
C GLU A 716 -4.28 41.54 -10.57
N VAL A 717 -3.21 40.79 -10.25
CA VAL A 717 -2.90 40.33 -8.88
C VAL A 717 -2.80 41.49 -7.88
N GLU A 718 -2.05 42.54 -8.20
CA GLU A 718 -1.86 43.71 -7.32
C GLU A 718 -3.15 44.52 -7.16
N LEU A 719 -3.90 44.71 -8.25
CA LEU A 719 -5.19 45.41 -8.24
C LEU A 719 -6.19 44.68 -7.34
N TRP A 720 -6.24 43.36 -7.42
CA TRP A 720 -7.09 42.54 -6.57
C TRP A 720 -6.68 42.60 -5.11
N ALA A 721 -5.39 42.47 -4.78
CA ALA A 721 -4.91 42.56 -3.40
C ALA A 721 -5.21 43.94 -2.77
N ASN A 722 -5.05 45.02 -3.54
CA ASN A 722 -5.40 46.38 -3.12
C ASN A 722 -6.91 46.53 -2.88
N HIS A 723 -7.73 45.97 -3.77
CA HIS A 723 -9.18 45.97 -3.62
C HIS A 723 -9.62 45.21 -2.36
N VAL A 724 -9.04 44.04 -2.08
CA VAL A 724 -9.30 43.27 -0.85
C VAL A 724 -8.96 44.11 0.39
N SER A 725 -7.73 44.64 0.47
CA SER A 725 -7.30 45.44 1.64
C SER A 725 -8.19 46.66 1.87
N LYS A 726 -8.48 47.42 0.81
CA LYS A 726 -9.31 48.62 0.88
C LYS A 726 -10.73 48.30 1.34
N SER A 727 -11.34 47.26 0.77
CA SER A 727 -12.71 46.87 1.10
C SER A 727 -12.81 46.37 2.54
N ILE A 728 -11.86 45.53 3.00
CA ILE A 728 -11.81 45.09 4.41
C ILE A 728 -11.63 46.28 5.35
N SER A 729 -10.81 47.28 4.99
CA SER A 729 -10.64 48.50 5.79
C SER A 729 -11.92 49.34 5.86
N GLU A 730 -12.66 49.47 4.75
CA GLU A 730 -13.95 50.17 4.71
C GLU A 730 -15.01 49.45 5.55
N ILE A 731 -15.09 48.12 5.43
CA ILE A 731 -15.98 47.29 6.23
C ILE A 731 -15.64 47.41 7.73
N ALA A 732 -14.36 47.31 8.09
CA ALA A 732 -13.92 47.46 9.48
C ALA A 732 -14.36 48.81 10.07
N ARG A 733 -14.22 49.92 9.31
CA ARG A 733 -14.69 51.24 9.75
C ARG A 733 -16.21 51.31 9.90
N SER A 734 -16.96 50.64 9.02
CA SER A 734 -18.43 50.58 9.12
C SER A 734 -18.94 49.78 10.33
N GLU A 735 -18.11 48.88 10.85
CA GLU A 735 -18.35 48.10 12.07
C GLU A 735 -17.67 48.74 13.30
N ASP A 736 -17.37 50.05 13.24
CA ASP A 736 -16.74 50.84 14.30
C ASP A 736 -15.37 50.31 14.79
N HIS A 737 -14.68 49.51 13.98
CA HIS A 737 -13.33 49.06 14.27
C HIS A 737 -12.27 50.07 13.79
N ARG A 738 -11.36 50.44 14.69
CA ARG A 738 -10.17 51.24 14.38
C ARG A 738 -8.99 50.32 14.10
N TRP A 739 -8.96 49.75 12.89
CA TRP A 739 -7.90 48.83 12.48
C TRP A 739 -7.04 49.40 11.36
N GLU A 740 -5.72 49.19 11.49
CA GLU A 740 -4.79 49.18 10.36
C GLU A 740 -4.96 47.85 9.62
N VAL A 741 -5.28 47.92 8.32
CA VAL A 741 -5.49 46.75 7.45
C VAL A 741 -4.39 46.72 6.40
N THR A 742 -3.64 45.62 6.36
CA THR A 742 -2.49 45.43 5.45
C THR A 742 -2.53 44.05 4.82
N ILE A 743 -1.97 43.90 3.62
CA ILE A 743 -1.72 42.60 3.02
C ILE A 743 -0.34 42.13 3.48
N ASP A 744 -0.29 41.05 4.26
CA ASP A 744 0.96 40.48 4.77
C ASP A 744 1.62 39.60 3.69
N HIS A 745 0.80 38.83 2.97
CA HIS A 745 1.25 37.92 1.91
C HIS A 745 0.16 37.67 0.87
N VAL A 746 0.57 37.39 -0.38
CA VAL A 746 -0.32 36.89 -1.44
C VAL A 746 0.25 35.60 -2.00
N GLU A 747 -0.40 34.49 -1.66
CA GLU A 747 0.00 33.15 -2.09
C GLU A 747 -0.55 32.82 -3.47
N LYS A 748 0.30 32.27 -4.35
CA LYS A 748 -0.08 31.82 -5.71
C LYS A 748 -0.30 30.32 -5.71
N VAL A 749 -1.48 29.88 -5.26
CA VAL A 749 -1.79 28.45 -5.02
C VAL A 749 -1.63 27.60 -6.28
N LYS A 750 -2.33 27.95 -7.36
CA LYS A 750 -2.31 27.22 -8.64
C LYS A 750 -2.81 28.06 -9.80
N TRP A 751 -2.61 27.55 -11.01
CA TRP A 751 -3.41 27.95 -12.17
C TRP A 751 -4.81 27.33 -12.05
N TYR A 752 -5.84 28.16 -12.18
CA TYR A 752 -7.23 27.72 -12.17
C TYR A 752 -7.74 27.48 -13.60
N ALA A 753 -7.40 28.39 -14.52
CA ALA A 753 -7.70 28.31 -15.95
C ALA A 753 -6.60 29.09 -16.71
N PRO A 754 -6.54 29.03 -18.05
CA PRO A 754 -5.63 29.89 -18.82
C PRO A 754 -5.78 31.35 -18.38
N HIS A 755 -4.66 31.98 -17.99
CA HIS A 755 -4.59 33.36 -17.47
C HIS A 755 -5.34 33.64 -16.15
N ILE A 756 -5.90 32.62 -15.48
CA ILE A 756 -6.58 32.77 -14.19
C ILE A 756 -5.80 32.01 -13.11
N ARG A 757 -5.42 32.72 -12.04
CA ARG A 757 -4.75 32.20 -10.85
C ARG A 757 -5.75 32.06 -9.71
N HIS A 758 -5.65 30.96 -8.96
CA HIS A 758 -6.19 30.90 -7.60
C HIS A 758 -5.16 31.51 -6.66
N LEU A 759 -5.54 32.59 -5.98
CA LEU A 759 -4.74 33.30 -4.99
C LEU A 759 -5.34 33.21 -3.59
N VAL A 760 -4.49 33.41 -2.57
CA VAL A 760 -4.90 33.67 -1.19
C VAL A 760 -4.21 34.92 -0.68
N ALA A 761 -4.98 35.93 -0.26
CA ALA A 761 -4.44 37.10 0.41
C ALA A 761 -4.54 36.90 1.93
N ASP A 762 -3.40 36.97 2.61
CA ASP A 762 -3.33 36.99 4.08
C ASP A 762 -3.44 38.45 4.53
N VAL A 763 -4.64 38.87 4.93
CA VAL A 763 -4.96 40.24 5.34
C VAL A 763 -4.80 40.37 6.85
N LYS A 764 -3.89 41.22 7.29
CA LYS A 764 -3.63 41.48 8.70
C LYS A 764 -4.37 42.74 9.16
N CYS A 765 -5.23 42.58 10.15
CA CYS A 765 -5.97 43.65 10.80
C CYS A 765 -5.41 43.86 12.21
N ARG A 766 -4.99 45.09 12.55
CA ARG A 766 -4.45 45.41 13.88
C ARG A 766 -5.11 46.65 14.45
N GLN A 767 -5.49 46.62 15.72
CA GLN A 767 -6.02 47.81 16.40
C GLN A 767 -5.01 48.95 16.49
N ILE A 768 -5.47 50.17 16.21
CA ILE A 768 -4.75 51.44 16.33
C ILE A 768 -5.13 52.14 17.64
#